data_AF-A0A4Y9QRZ8-F1
#
_entry.id   AF-A0A4Y9QRZ8-F1
#
_cell.length_a   1.000
_cell.length_b   1.000
_cell.length_c   1.000
_cell.angle_alpha   90.00
_cell.angle_beta   90.00
_cell.angle_gamma   90.00
#
_symmetry.space_group_name_H-M   'P 1'
#
loop_
_entity.id
_entity.type
_entity.pdbx_description
1 polymer ?
#
loop_
_entity_poly.entity_id
_entity_poly.type
_entity_poly.pdbx_seq_one_letter_code
_entity_poly.pdbx_strand_id
1 'polypeptide(L)'
;MREERQPEAAAVKHRRGPVPAETFTTPLRISHVNAVTMIDGRRGITVPAGLRVSLGTYFNAFPASYWQRWTTLTGIRLTVETTGIGDVSVYRSNARGVVQTVASAHVDGEGVSSSFDLPLDNFLDGGWYWFDLVSYGTPFSLTQADWRSPENAPEPTTGGNLTVSITTLNRTAYCVGLLETIGGDADTLLGIDEVLVIDQGSDKIREHARFGEAEKALGGRLRLIEQANVGGSGGFSRGMLEASTKGDSDFLLLLDDDVAIEPEGIRRALQFARYCSSPTIVGGHMFDMYDKTKLHAFAEVVDRWTFMWNPATPDRHDFSSSNLRQTTWMHRRFDVDYNGWWMSLIPMKIIREIGLSLPVFIKWDDAEYSLRAADHGYRTVSLPGSSVWHVSWVDKDDSHDWQAFFHARNRLVAALLHSPHKKGGRLVMSNLANDIRYVLTLDYYAVTLRQLAYESVLAGPGSLHGELKTRLPAIRGRAGEFRESVAEKDPAAFSEFPPTAFFGPNPMNDGTRPTGSKLLRVVARNSTRHWFRKVDPRAVENPQTHLPHNTPWWKMPSLDSFLMSNAEGSGVTWHVRDRATFRSLISSSVRRNRRIRREWATLSADYRANLDHIVSAETWADTLGVDLNAIREKAVADAAAATDAETQVVPAVVAKPRAKRRPAATKATQKPLAQD
;
A
#
# COMPACT_ATOMS: atom_id res chain seq x y z
N MET A 1 -51.90 30.29 10.82
CA MET A 1 -51.71 29.58 9.54
C MET A 1 -50.24 29.71 9.19
N ARG A 2 -49.39 28.69 9.02
CA ARG A 2 -49.38 27.22 9.20
C ARG A 2 -47.87 26.92 9.31
N GLU A 3 -47.37 26.64 10.52
CA GLU A 3 -46.91 25.31 10.95
C GLU A 3 -45.76 24.70 10.13
N GLU A 4 -44.54 24.89 10.67
CA GLU A 4 -43.41 23.96 10.52
C GLU A 4 -43.70 22.66 11.28
N ARG A 5 -43.32 21.52 10.71
CA ARG A 5 -43.13 20.26 11.44
C ARG A 5 -41.75 19.71 11.13
N GLN A 6 -40.82 19.84 12.07
CA GLN A 6 -39.69 18.93 12.20
C GLN A 6 -40.12 17.72 13.05
N PRO A 7 -39.73 16.48 12.70
CA PRO A 7 -39.94 15.34 13.60
C PRO A 7 -38.89 15.34 14.74
N GLU A 8 -39.39 15.10 15.94
CA GLU A 8 -38.63 14.93 17.18
C GLU A 8 -37.64 13.76 17.11
N ALA A 9 -36.37 14.03 17.40
CA ALA A 9 -35.42 13.01 17.83
C ALA A 9 -35.41 12.98 19.37
N ALA A 10 -35.95 11.90 19.91
CA ALA A 10 -36.10 11.66 21.34
C ALA A 10 -34.76 11.65 22.10
N ALA A 11 -34.73 12.50 23.13
CA ALA A 11 -34.10 12.36 24.44
C ALA A 11 -33.00 11.30 24.65
N VAL A 12 -31.75 11.77 24.76
CA VAL A 12 -30.77 11.22 25.70
C VAL A 12 -30.38 12.33 26.69
N LYS A 13 -30.92 12.25 27.90
CA LYS A 13 -30.56 13.12 29.03
C LYS A 13 -29.21 12.68 29.60
N HIS A 14 -28.18 13.51 29.46
CA HIS A 14 -27.03 13.48 30.38
C HIS A 14 -26.92 14.83 31.09
N ARG A 15 -27.28 14.83 32.39
CA ARG A 15 -26.91 15.87 33.34
C ARG A 15 -25.37 15.99 33.39
N ARG A 16 -24.83 17.17 33.13
CA ARG A 16 -23.46 17.56 33.51
C ARG A 16 -23.57 18.77 34.44
N GLY A 17 -22.89 18.68 35.58
CA GLY A 17 -22.69 19.82 36.49
C GLY A 17 -21.84 20.92 35.85
N PRO A 18 -21.73 22.10 36.49
CA PRO A 18 -21.14 23.27 35.89
C PRO A 18 -19.62 23.09 35.74
N VAL A 19 -19.15 23.06 34.49
CA VAL A 19 -17.77 23.37 34.12
C VAL A 19 -17.69 24.89 33.98
N PRO A 20 -16.63 25.57 34.45
CA PRO A 20 -16.50 27.01 34.38
C PRO A 20 -16.75 27.54 32.96
N ALA A 21 -17.69 28.46 32.85
CA ALA A 21 -18.06 29.15 31.63
C ALA A 21 -16.97 30.16 31.30
N GLU A 22 -15.97 29.78 30.48
CA GLU A 22 -15.22 30.66 29.57
C GLU A 22 -14.14 29.89 28.79
N THR A 23 -14.57 28.84 28.09
CA THR A 23 -13.78 28.33 26.96
C THR A 23 -14.76 27.87 25.89
N PHE A 24 -14.90 28.65 24.83
CA PHE A 24 -15.63 28.23 23.64
C PHE A 24 -14.91 27.01 23.05
N THR A 25 -15.39 25.81 23.37
CA THR A 25 -14.99 24.60 22.66
C THR A 25 -15.87 24.46 21.43
N THR A 26 -15.60 25.28 20.41
CA THR A 26 -16.11 25.04 19.07
C THR A 26 -15.29 23.91 18.47
N PRO A 27 -15.86 22.74 18.13
CA PRO A 27 -15.15 21.77 17.31
C PRO A 27 -14.92 22.40 15.93
N LEU A 28 -13.73 22.95 15.72
CA LEU A 28 -13.26 23.41 14.41
C LEU A 28 -13.34 22.23 13.43
N ARG A 29 -14.31 22.32 12.52
CA ARG A 29 -14.39 21.50 11.32
C ARG A 29 -14.07 22.45 10.17
N ILE A 30 -13.08 22.08 9.37
CA ILE A 30 -12.43 22.90 8.34
C ILE A 30 -11.56 24.01 8.96
N SER A 31 -10.25 23.91 8.73
CA SER A 31 -9.24 24.86 9.20
C SER A 31 -9.42 26.23 8.55
N HIS A 32 -10.07 27.17 9.24
CA HIS A 32 -10.09 28.59 8.87
C HIS A 32 -8.78 29.32 9.20
N VAL A 33 -7.81 28.63 9.81
CA VAL A 33 -6.46 29.15 10.05
C VAL A 33 -5.54 28.56 8.99
N ASN A 34 -4.91 29.41 8.19
CA ASN A 34 -3.85 28.99 7.29
C ASN A 34 -2.65 28.53 8.13
N ALA A 35 -2.60 27.23 8.45
CA ALA A 35 -1.55 26.66 9.27
C ALA A 35 -0.18 26.61 8.55
N VAL A 36 -0.14 26.88 7.24
CA VAL A 36 1.12 26.91 6.47
C VAL A 36 2.08 27.96 7.04
N THR A 37 1.58 29.10 7.51
CA THR A 37 2.43 30.15 8.12
C THR A 37 2.97 29.76 9.50
N MET A 38 2.46 28.68 10.09
CA MET A 38 3.01 28.15 11.34
C MET A 38 4.17 27.18 11.10
N ILE A 39 4.29 26.59 9.91
CA ILE A 39 5.31 25.57 9.63
C ILE A 39 6.68 26.25 9.46
N ASP A 40 7.69 25.74 10.16
CA ASP A 40 9.07 26.18 10.04
C ASP A 40 9.97 24.99 9.63
N GLY A 41 10.32 24.96 8.34
CA GLY A 41 11.02 23.84 7.74
C GLY A 41 10.23 22.52 7.82
N ARG A 42 10.94 21.40 7.91
CA ARG A 42 10.31 20.05 7.97
C ARG A 42 9.98 19.59 9.38
N ARG A 43 10.66 20.13 10.41
CA ARG A 43 10.57 19.64 11.79
C ARG A 43 9.96 20.64 12.77
N GLY A 44 9.86 21.91 12.40
CA GLY A 44 9.43 22.99 13.28
C GLY A 44 8.00 23.45 13.05
N ILE A 45 7.37 23.97 14.10
CA ILE A 45 6.09 24.69 14.03
C ILE A 45 6.08 25.83 15.06
N THR A 46 5.73 27.04 14.63
CA THR A 46 5.53 28.20 15.51
C THR A 46 4.03 28.39 15.76
N VAL A 47 3.62 28.19 17.01
CA VAL A 47 2.23 28.41 17.45
C VAL A 47 2.07 29.89 17.85
N PRO A 48 1.20 30.66 17.16
CA PRO A 48 0.91 32.05 17.54
C PRO A 48 0.37 32.15 18.96
N ALA A 49 0.54 33.31 19.60
CA ALA A 49 0.06 33.56 20.95
C ALA A 49 -1.44 33.25 21.14
N GLY A 50 -1.78 32.65 22.28
CA GLY A 50 -3.14 32.33 22.70
C GLY A 50 -3.79 31.16 21.96
N LEU A 51 -3.01 30.37 21.21
CA LEU A 51 -3.52 29.24 20.43
C LEU A 51 -3.04 27.90 20.99
N ARG A 52 -3.84 26.88 20.70
CA ARG A 52 -3.47 25.48 20.92
C ARG A 52 -3.45 24.76 19.59
N VAL A 53 -2.33 24.09 19.30
CA VAL A 53 -2.18 23.24 18.12
C VAL A 53 -1.98 21.79 18.55
N SER A 54 -2.79 20.90 17.99
CA SER A 54 -2.72 19.47 18.27
C SER A 54 -1.91 18.76 17.19
N LEU A 55 -0.91 17.97 17.60
CA LEU A 55 -0.18 17.06 16.70
C LEU A 55 -0.72 15.63 16.76
N GLY A 56 -1.97 15.45 17.23
CA GLY A 56 -2.77 14.24 17.02
C GLY A 56 -3.20 14.09 15.56
N THR A 57 -2.22 13.93 14.65
CA THR A 57 -2.40 13.77 13.20
C THR A 57 -1.80 12.44 12.74
N TYR A 58 -2.15 12.00 11.53
CA TYR A 58 -1.70 10.71 10.98
C TYR A 58 -0.16 10.53 11.00
N PHE A 59 0.59 11.59 10.65
CA PHE A 59 2.06 11.51 10.58
C PHE A 59 2.76 11.82 11.90
N ASN A 60 2.14 12.53 12.84
CA ASN A 60 2.82 12.98 14.07
C ASN A 60 2.46 12.15 15.30
N ALA A 61 1.27 11.55 15.32
CA ALA A 61 0.86 10.65 16.39
C ALA A 61 1.60 9.31 16.31
N PHE A 62 1.83 8.69 17.48
CA PHE A 62 2.48 7.40 17.60
C PHE A 62 1.42 6.28 17.69
N PRO A 63 1.41 5.28 16.78
CA PRO A 63 0.42 4.20 16.74
C PRO A 63 0.70 3.14 17.82
N ALA A 64 0.56 3.52 19.09
CA ALA A 64 0.96 2.75 20.28
C ALA A 64 0.50 1.28 20.26
N SER A 65 -0.73 1.03 19.83
CA SER A 65 -1.28 -0.34 19.76
C SER A 65 -0.54 -1.28 18.79
N TYR A 66 0.00 -0.75 17.69
CA TYR A 66 0.76 -1.53 16.72
C TYR A 66 2.11 -1.93 17.31
N TRP A 67 2.80 -0.97 17.95
CA TRP A 67 4.09 -1.22 18.59
C TRP A 67 3.95 -2.18 19.78
N GLN A 68 2.94 -1.99 20.65
CA GLN A 68 2.69 -2.92 21.76
C GLN A 68 2.42 -4.35 21.27
N ARG A 69 1.67 -4.51 20.18
CA ARG A 69 1.26 -5.83 19.72
C ARG A 69 2.39 -6.63 19.07
N TRP A 70 3.21 -5.95 18.28
CA TRP A 70 4.10 -6.62 17.32
C TRP A 70 5.58 -6.56 17.71
N THR A 71 5.96 -5.60 18.55
CA THR A 71 7.36 -5.36 18.89
C THR A 71 7.73 -5.82 20.30
N THR A 72 9.02 -5.85 20.59
CA THR A 72 9.56 -6.15 21.93
C THR A 72 9.55 -4.94 22.87
N LEU A 73 9.22 -3.75 22.38
CA LEU A 73 9.20 -2.53 23.19
C LEU A 73 8.07 -2.54 24.22
N THR A 74 8.41 -2.20 25.46
CA THR A 74 7.47 -2.06 26.58
C THR A 74 7.04 -0.61 26.83
N GLY A 75 7.66 0.33 26.14
CA GLY A 75 7.45 1.77 26.28
C GLY A 75 8.17 2.54 25.18
N ILE A 76 7.89 3.84 25.11
CA ILE A 76 8.53 4.80 24.22
C ILE A 76 8.82 6.10 24.96
N ARG A 77 9.77 6.88 24.45
CA ARG A 77 10.08 8.22 24.95
C ARG A 77 9.72 9.26 23.90
N LEU A 78 8.91 10.24 24.28
CA LEU A 78 8.71 11.45 23.49
C LEU A 78 9.68 12.52 23.97
N THR A 79 10.52 13.06 23.09
CA THR A 79 11.36 14.23 23.37
C THR A 79 10.90 15.39 22.49
N VAL A 80 10.63 16.54 23.09
CA VAL A 80 10.12 17.75 22.43
C VAL A 80 11.02 18.91 22.80
N GLU A 81 11.61 19.55 21.80
CA GLU A 81 12.43 20.74 21.95
C GLU A 81 11.65 21.98 21.50
N THR A 82 11.61 23.00 22.35
CA THR A 82 10.76 24.16 22.17
C THR A 82 11.43 25.46 22.57
N THR A 83 10.95 26.56 22.00
CA THR A 83 11.38 27.94 22.27
C THR A 83 10.17 28.82 22.56
N GLY A 84 10.26 29.65 23.59
CA GLY A 84 9.19 30.53 24.06
C GLY A 84 8.49 30.00 25.31
N ILE A 85 7.36 30.63 25.64
CA ILE A 85 6.59 30.33 26.86
C ILE A 85 5.29 29.63 26.48
N GLY A 86 5.11 28.41 26.98
CA GLY A 86 3.97 27.57 26.63
C GLY A 86 3.93 26.26 27.38
N ASP A 87 2.96 25.41 27.05
CA ASP A 87 2.87 24.04 27.57
C ASP A 87 2.95 23.01 26.45
N VAL A 88 3.62 21.90 26.74
CA VAL A 88 3.56 20.66 25.98
C VAL A 88 2.65 19.70 26.73
N SER A 89 1.54 19.29 26.13
CA SER A 89 0.59 18.33 26.73
C SER A 89 0.56 17.03 25.95
N VAL A 90 0.78 15.90 26.63
CA VAL A 90 0.79 14.56 26.02
C VAL A 90 -0.52 13.85 26.29
N TYR A 91 -1.07 13.23 25.25
CA TYR A 91 -2.35 12.54 25.26
C TYR A 91 -2.19 11.10 24.81
N ARG A 92 -3.11 10.27 25.29
CA ARG A 92 -3.36 8.94 24.72
C ARG A 92 -4.83 8.76 24.37
N SER A 93 -5.09 7.76 23.55
CA SER A 93 -6.43 7.22 23.30
C SER A 93 -6.48 5.73 23.59
N ASN A 94 -7.66 5.20 23.92
CA ASN A 94 -7.92 3.76 23.89
C ASN A 94 -8.56 3.34 22.56
N ALA A 95 -8.82 2.03 22.39
CA ALA A 95 -9.44 1.46 21.19
C ALA A 95 -10.82 2.05 20.79
N ARG A 96 -11.52 2.73 21.71
CA ARG A 96 -12.80 3.42 21.44
C ARG A 96 -12.62 4.87 21.00
N GLY A 97 -11.38 5.38 20.95
CA GLY A 97 -11.07 6.78 20.70
C GLY A 97 -11.29 7.70 21.91
N VAL A 98 -11.43 7.15 23.13
CA VAL A 98 -11.55 8.00 24.33
C VAL A 98 -10.18 8.57 24.68
N VAL A 99 -10.09 9.90 24.70
CA VAL A 99 -8.86 10.66 24.93
C VAL A 99 -8.61 10.89 26.41
N GLN A 100 -7.34 10.77 26.83
CA GLN A 100 -6.87 11.08 28.18
C GLN A 100 -5.53 11.83 28.11
N THR A 101 -5.37 12.87 28.93
CA THR A 101 -4.05 13.49 29.16
C THR A 101 -3.22 12.55 30.04
N VAL A 102 -1.96 12.35 29.69
CA VAL A 102 -1.04 11.45 30.42
C VAL A 102 0.15 12.18 31.04
N ALA A 103 0.56 13.29 30.46
CA ALA A 103 1.64 14.13 30.98
C ALA A 103 1.51 15.56 30.45
N SER A 104 2.16 16.50 31.12
CA SER A 104 2.31 17.88 30.65
C SER A 104 3.59 18.49 31.21
N ALA A 105 4.22 19.37 30.45
CA ALA A 105 5.35 20.18 30.90
C ALA A 105 5.09 21.65 30.56
N HIS A 106 5.27 22.52 31.55
CA HIS A 106 5.37 23.96 31.33
C HIS A 106 6.79 24.29 30.89
N VAL A 107 6.91 25.11 29.85
CA VAL A 107 8.18 25.51 29.25
C VAL A 107 8.28 27.02 29.22
N ASP A 108 9.44 27.52 29.65
CA ASP A 108 9.83 28.92 29.56
C ASP A 108 11.33 28.98 29.24
N GLY A 109 11.67 29.50 28.07
CA GLY A 109 13.06 29.69 27.62
C GLY A 109 13.28 29.34 26.15
N GLU A 110 14.55 29.33 25.74
CA GLU A 110 14.97 28.96 24.38
C GLU A 110 15.62 27.57 24.38
N GLY A 111 15.25 26.73 23.40
CA GLY A 111 15.84 25.39 23.24
C GLY A 111 15.59 24.43 24.41
N VAL A 112 14.47 24.59 25.13
CA VAL A 112 14.13 23.74 26.26
C VAL A 112 13.66 22.38 25.76
N SER A 113 14.31 21.32 26.22
CA SER A 113 13.96 19.92 25.90
C SER A 113 13.12 19.28 27.00
N SER A 114 11.89 18.90 26.67
CA SER A 114 10.97 18.15 27.53
C SER A 114 10.94 16.68 27.10
N SER A 115 11.10 15.75 28.04
CA SER A 115 11.04 14.31 27.76
C SER A 115 9.96 13.60 28.59
N PHE A 116 9.24 12.68 27.95
CA PHE A 116 8.14 11.93 28.55
C PHE A 116 8.31 10.43 28.29
N ASP A 117 8.43 9.64 29.35
CA ASP A 117 8.44 8.17 29.28
C ASP A 117 7.00 7.64 29.30
N LEU A 118 6.64 6.89 28.26
CA LEU A 118 5.27 6.50 27.96
C LEU A 118 5.18 4.97 27.84
N PRO A 119 4.51 4.27 28.77
CA PRO A 119 4.41 2.82 28.73
C PRO A 119 3.49 2.32 27.61
N LEU A 120 3.80 1.15 27.05
CA LEU A 120 2.98 0.45 26.06
C LEU A 120 2.24 -0.72 26.71
N ASP A 121 1.45 -0.45 27.75
CA ASP A 121 0.73 -1.47 28.54
C ASP A 121 -0.79 -1.48 28.29
N ASN A 122 -1.37 -0.35 27.86
CA ASN A 122 -2.82 -0.13 27.78
C ASN A 122 -3.37 0.04 26.34
N PHE A 123 -2.78 -0.62 25.33
CA PHE A 123 -3.11 -0.45 23.90
C PHE A 123 -3.38 -1.76 23.13
N LEU A 124 -3.65 -2.88 23.80
CA LEU A 124 -3.79 -4.21 23.16
C LEU A 124 -4.72 -4.23 21.93
N ASP A 125 -5.91 -3.62 22.06
CA ASP A 125 -6.94 -3.57 21.00
C ASP A 125 -6.92 -2.27 20.19
N GLY A 126 -6.06 -1.31 20.54
CA GLY A 126 -6.07 0.00 19.91
C GLY A 126 -5.62 1.15 20.80
N GLY A 127 -5.20 2.22 20.13
CA GLY A 127 -4.91 3.51 20.71
C GLY A 127 -3.59 4.08 20.20
N TRP A 128 -3.42 5.36 20.50
CA TRP A 128 -2.38 6.24 19.99
C TRP A 128 -1.85 7.12 21.12
N TYR A 129 -0.59 7.54 21.01
CA TYR A 129 -0.04 8.69 21.71
C TYR A 129 0.10 9.88 20.77
N TRP A 130 -0.06 11.10 21.28
CA TRP A 130 0.31 12.34 20.59
C TRP A 130 0.52 13.46 21.60
N PHE A 131 0.95 14.63 21.15
CA PHE A 131 1.08 15.80 21.99
C PHE A 131 0.50 17.05 21.33
N ASP A 132 0.18 18.04 22.16
CA ASP A 132 -0.31 19.34 21.74
C ASP A 132 0.61 20.43 22.32
N LEU A 133 0.71 21.53 21.60
CA LEU A 133 1.41 22.75 21.99
C LEU A 133 0.37 23.79 22.36
N VAL A 134 0.55 24.46 23.50
CA VAL A 134 -0.31 25.55 23.97
C VAL A 134 0.54 26.77 24.19
N SER A 135 0.29 27.84 23.43
CA SER A 135 0.96 29.12 23.61
C SER A 135 0.16 30.02 24.55
N TYR A 136 0.86 30.89 25.27
CA TYR A 136 0.27 31.89 26.15
C TYR A 136 0.25 33.28 25.50
N GLY A 137 0.75 34.32 26.18
CA GLY A 137 0.78 35.69 25.68
C GLY A 137 1.77 35.92 24.53
N THR A 138 2.65 34.97 24.24
CA THR A 138 3.69 35.04 23.21
C THR A 138 3.65 33.79 22.31
N PRO A 139 4.23 33.85 21.10
CA PRO A 139 4.40 32.66 20.28
C PRO A 139 5.21 31.58 21.00
N PHE A 140 4.88 30.32 20.73
CA PHE A 140 5.57 29.15 21.26
C PHE A 140 5.92 28.21 20.12
N SER A 141 7.22 27.96 19.93
CA SER A 141 7.74 27.23 18.78
C SER A 141 8.25 25.85 19.18
N LEU A 142 7.87 24.84 18.40
CA LEU A 142 8.55 23.54 18.32
C LEU A 142 9.73 23.67 17.36
N THR A 143 10.92 23.32 17.80
CA THR A 143 12.09 23.17 16.93
C THR A 143 12.21 21.73 16.43
N GLN A 144 11.97 20.76 17.32
CA GLN A 144 12.07 19.34 17.01
C GLN A 144 11.23 18.50 17.97
N ALA A 145 10.66 17.40 17.45
CA ALA A 145 10.15 16.31 18.29
C ALA A 145 10.61 14.95 17.74
N ASP A 146 10.82 14.00 18.65
CA ASP A 146 11.21 12.63 18.36
C ASP A 146 10.43 11.63 19.21
N TRP A 147 9.96 10.56 18.57
CA TRP A 147 9.56 9.33 19.24
C TRP A 147 10.76 8.38 19.26
N ARG A 148 11.25 8.03 20.45
CA ARG A 148 12.45 7.22 20.65
C ARG A 148 12.15 5.96 21.47
N SER A 149 12.99 4.96 21.36
CA SER A 149 13.02 3.88 22.35
C SER A 149 13.48 4.45 23.70
N PRO A 150 13.01 3.88 24.84
CA PRO A 150 13.54 4.23 26.15
C PRO A 150 15.04 3.90 26.26
N GLU A 151 15.76 4.55 27.17
CA GLU A 151 17.20 4.26 27.40
C GLU A 151 17.46 2.80 27.80
N ASN A 152 16.53 2.19 28.54
CA ASN A 152 16.60 0.80 28.97
C ASN A 152 15.74 -0.13 28.09
N ALA A 153 15.49 0.25 26.84
CA ALA A 153 14.77 -0.60 25.90
C ALA A 153 15.53 -1.91 25.67
N PRO A 154 14.83 -3.03 25.41
CA PRO A 154 15.46 -4.20 24.83
C PRO A 154 16.19 -3.81 23.54
N GLU A 155 17.33 -4.45 23.28
CA GLU A 155 17.99 -4.30 21.98
C GLU A 155 17.04 -4.72 20.85
N PRO A 156 17.16 -4.12 19.65
CA PRO A 156 16.41 -4.56 18.48
C PRO A 156 16.62 -6.07 18.23
N THR A 157 15.56 -6.76 17.81
CA THR A 157 15.64 -8.18 17.43
C THR A 157 16.63 -8.40 16.29
N THR A 158 16.77 -7.41 15.40
CA THR A 158 17.87 -7.30 14.44
C THR A 158 18.32 -5.84 14.31
N GLY A 159 19.62 -5.62 14.15
CA GLY A 159 20.21 -4.32 13.84
C GLY A 159 20.39 -4.05 12.34
N GLY A 160 20.00 -4.98 11.46
CA GLY A 160 20.30 -4.90 10.02
C GLY A 160 19.57 -3.79 9.28
N ASN A 161 20.13 -3.43 8.14
CA ASN A 161 19.66 -2.40 7.22
C ASN A 161 18.80 -3.02 6.11
N LEU A 162 18.32 -2.18 5.19
CA LEU A 162 17.45 -2.61 4.10
C LEU A 162 18.04 -2.29 2.71
N THR A 163 17.67 -3.12 1.74
CA THR A 163 17.72 -2.76 0.32
C THR A 163 16.37 -2.19 -0.08
N VAL A 164 16.33 -1.04 -0.75
CA VAL A 164 15.11 -0.54 -1.43
C VAL A 164 15.11 -1.09 -2.85
N SER A 165 14.03 -1.69 -3.31
CA SER A 165 13.88 -2.13 -4.70
C SER A 165 12.69 -1.46 -5.36
N ILE A 166 12.98 -0.68 -6.40
CA ILE A 166 12.01 0.10 -7.17
C ILE A 166 11.81 -0.58 -8.54
N THR A 167 10.57 -0.96 -8.85
CA THR A 167 10.22 -1.50 -10.17
C THR A 167 9.75 -0.36 -11.07
N THR A 168 10.34 -0.20 -12.26
CA THR A 168 9.93 0.87 -13.19
C THR A 168 9.63 0.40 -14.62
N LEU A 169 8.63 1.05 -15.24
CA LEU A 169 8.26 0.83 -16.64
C LEU A 169 7.80 2.16 -17.28
N ASN A 170 8.71 2.82 -18.03
CA ASN A 170 8.42 4.08 -18.75
C ASN A 170 7.86 5.21 -17.85
N ARG A 171 8.28 5.26 -16.57
CA ARG A 171 8.00 6.37 -15.64
C ARG A 171 9.29 7.03 -15.16
N THR A 172 10.24 7.19 -16.06
CA THR A 172 11.61 7.66 -15.78
C THR A 172 11.65 8.91 -14.90
N ALA A 173 10.84 9.93 -15.21
CA ALA A 173 10.76 11.16 -14.42
C ALA A 173 10.27 10.96 -12.96
N TYR A 174 9.28 10.10 -12.75
CA TYR A 174 8.80 9.78 -11.39
C TYR A 174 9.86 9.01 -10.61
N CYS A 175 10.44 7.98 -11.22
CA CYS A 175 11.49 7.18 -10.58
C CYS A 175 12.70 8.05 -10.20
N VAL A 176 13.15 8.95 -11.08
CA VAL A 176 14.26 9.86 -10.78
C VAL A 176 13.91 10.80 -9.62
N GLY A 177 12.71 11.39 -9.60
CA GLY A 177 12.27 12.24 -8.48
C GLY A 177 12.19 11.47 -7.14
N LEU A 178 11.82 10.20 -7.18
CA LEU A 178 11.81 9.31 -6.02
C LEU A 178 13.23 9.03 -5.50
N LEU A 179 14.18 8.75 -6.41
CA LEU A 179 15.59 8.57 -6.06
C LEU A 179 16.20 9.84 -5.45
N GLU A 180 15.90 11.02 -6.01
CA GLU A 180 16.29 12.33 -5.45
C GLU A 180 15.70 12.53 -4.05
N THR A 181 14.43 12.18 -3.85
CA THR A 181 13.74 12.31 -2.55
C THR A 181 14.37 11.42 -1.47
N ILE A 182 14.72 10.17 -1.83
CA ILE A 182 15.40 9.25 -0.90
C ILE A 182 16.85 9.72 -0.65
N GLY A 183 17.58 10.09 -1.71
CA GLY A 183 18.96 10.55 -1.61
C GLY A 183 19.12 11.89 -0.88
N GLY A 184 18.08 12.72 -0.89
CA GLY A 184 18.05 14.01 -0.17
C GLY A 184 17.82 13.90 1.34
N ASP A 185 17.48 12.73 1.87
CA ASP A 185 17.19 12.51 3.28
C ASP A 185 18.31 11.69 3.95
N ALA A 186 19.28 12.40 4.55
CA ALA A 186 20.46 11.78 5.16
C ALA A 186 20.11 10.74 6.24
N ASP A 187 19.08 11.01 7.06
CA ASP A 187 18.65 10.08 8.10
C ASP A 187 18.14 8.77 7.50
N THR A 188 17.39 8.84 6.40
CA THR A 188 16.85 7.66 5.71
C THR A 188 17.97 6.83 5.10
N LEU A 189 18.99 7.46 4.54
CA LEU A 189 20.16 6.77 3.98
C LEU A 189 20.98 5.99 5.03
N LEU A 190 20.92 6.35 6.32
CA LEU A 190 21.61 5.61 7.38
C LEU A 190 21.12 4.15 7.51
N GLY A 191 19.87 3.89 7.13
CA GLY A 191 19.25 2.56 7.20
C GLY A 191 19.25 1.79 5.88
N ILE A 192 19.83 2.35 4.81
CA ILE A 192 19.79 1.78 3.45
C ILE A 192 21.19 1.36 3.02
N ASP A 193 21.34 0.07 2.72
CA ASP A 193 22.59 -0.47 2.16
C ASP A 193 22.65 -0.26 0.65
N GLU A 194 21.53 -0.46 -0.05
CA GLU A 194 21.45 -0.42 -1.51
C GLU A 194 20.07 0.06 -1.98
N VAL A 195 20.04 0.78 -3.10
CA VAL A 195 18.83 1.10 -3.86
C VAL A 195 18.91 0.42 -5.22
N LEU A 196 18.04 -0.55 -5.45
CA LEU A 196 17.87 -1.26 -6.70
C LEU A 196 16.79 -0.60 -7.54
N VAL A 197 17.08 -0.35 -8.82
CA VAL A 197 16.07 0.03 -9.80
C VAL A 197 15.99 -1.06 -10.86
N ILE A 198 14.82 -1.68 -10.98
CA ILE A 198 14.53 -2.69 -12.00
C ILE A 198 13.79 -2.01 -13.16
N ASP A 199 14.54 -1.59 -14.17
CA ASP A 199 14.02 -0.88 -15.35
C ASP A 199 13.58 -1.87 -16.43
N GLN A 200 12.27 -1.98 -16.60
CA GLN A 200 11.61 -2.81 -17.60
C GLN A 200 11.18 -2.01 -18.85
N GLY A 201 11.49 -0.72 -18.87
CA GLY A 201 11.04 0.27 -19.85
C GLY A 201 11.81 0.23 -21.17
N SER A 202 11.15 0.77 -22.20
CA SER A 202 11.80 1.20 -23.43
C SER A 202 12.36 2.61 -23.31
N ASP A 203 11.72 3.47 -22.50
CA ASP A 203 12.25 4.76 -22.08
C ASP A 203 13.16 4.52 -20.87
N LYS A 204 14.47 4.61 -21.07
CA LYS A 204 15.47 4.17 -20.10
C LYS A 204 15.75 5.24 -19.07
N ILE A 205 15.71 4.87 -17.78
CA ILE A 205 15.93 5.84 -16.69
C ILE A 205 17.32 6.48 -16.74
N ARG A 206 18.34 5.75 -17.18
CA ARG A 206 19.71 6.27 -17.36
C ARG A 206 19.82 7.41 -18.36
N GLU A 207 18.85 7.52 -19.28
CA GLU A 207 18.82 8.56 -20.32
C GLU A 207 18.12 9.84 -19.83
N HIS A 208 17.46 9.79 -18.66
CA HIS A 208 16.81 10.95 -18.08
C HIS A 208 17.84 12.00 -17.64
N ALA A 209 17.62 13.27 -17.99
CA ALA A 209 18.62 14.34 -17.82
C ALA A 209 19.14 14.52 -16.38
N ARG A 210 18.29 14.21 -15.38
CA ARG A 210 18.61 14.33 -13.95
C ARG A 210 19.11 13.04 -13.29
N PHE A 211 19.31 11.96 -14.05
CA PHE A 211 19.72 10.67 -13.50
C PHE A 211 21.06 10.75 -12.73
N GLY A 212 22.05 11.47 -13.27
CA GLY A 212 23.35 11.64 -12.59
C GLY A 212 23.27 12.40 -11.26
N GLU A 213 22.32 13.32 -11.11
CA GLU A 213 22.08 14.03 -9.84
C GLU A 213 21.47 13.07 -8.81
N ALA A 214 20.50 12.27 -9.22
CA ALA A 214 19.87 11.25 -8.38
C ALA A 214 20.87 10.17 -7.93
N GLU A 215 21.72 9.68 -8.83
CA GLU A 215 22.79 8.72 -8.52
C GLU A 215 23.77 9.30 -7.50
N LYS A 216 24.19 10.56 -7.69
CA LYS A 216 25.08 11.26 -6.77
C LYS A 216 24.44 11.43 -5.39
N ALA A 217 23.15 11.76 -5.31
CA ALA A 217 22.43 11.93 -4.05
C ALA A 217 22.40 10.63 -3.22
N LEU A 218 22.38 9.47 -3.88
CA LEU A 218 22.40 8.16 -3.20
C LEU A 218 23.79 7.72 -2.73
N GLY A 219 24.85 8.45 -3.13
CA GLY A 219 26.21 8.24 -2.64
C GLY A 219 26.78 6.86 -2.95
N GLY A 220 26.58 6.37 -4.19
CA GLY A 220 27.11 5.08 -4.64
C GLY A 220 26.26 3.86 -4.26
N ARG A 221 25.11 4.06 -3.61
CA ARG A 221 24.18 2.97 -3.24
C ARG A 221 23.25 2.53 -4.36
N LEU A 222 23.22 3.24 -5.49
CA LEU A 222 22.31 2.95 -6.60
C LEU A 222 22.87 1.82 -7.48
N ARG A 223 22.04 0.80 -7.74
CA ARG A 223 22.30 -0.20 -8.78
C ARG A 223 21.11 -0.32 -9.71
N LEU A 224 21.33 0.06 -10.98
CA LEU A 224 20.35 -0.03 -12.05
C LEU A 224 20.45 -1.39 -12.77
N ILE A 225 19.32 -2.07 -12.90
CA ILE A 225 19.18 -3.35 -13.59
C ILE A 225 18.14 -3.20 -14.70
N GLU A 226 18.54 -3.42 -15.94
CA GLU A 226 17.63 -3.41 -17.08
C GLU A 226 17.21 -4.84 -17.44
N GLN A 227 15.91 -5.04 -17.67
CA GLN A 227 15.37 -6.32 -18.11
C GLN A 227 14.18 -6.16 -19.06
N ALA A 228 13.73 -7.27 -19.65
CA ALA A 228 12.51 -7.29 -20.44
C ALA A 228 11.26 -7.09 -19.55
N ASN A 229 10.20 -6.51 -20.11
CA ASN A 229 8.92 -6.36 -19.41
C ASN A 229 8.26 -7.70 -19.13
N VAL A 230 8.26 -8.09 -17.85
CA VAL A 230 7.59 -9.27 -17.30
C VAL A 230 6.54 -8.88 -16.25
N GLY A 231 6.09 -7.62 -16.28
CA GLY A 231 5.06 -7.09 -15.40
C GLY A 231 5.58 -6.69 -14.01
N GLY A 232 4.66 -6.29 -13.14
CA GLY A 232 4.98 -5.86 -11.77
C GLY A 232 5.65 -6.98 -10.98
N SER A 233 5.05 -8.17 -10.99
CA SER A 233 5.57 -9.30 -10.19
C SER A 233 6.96 -9.74 -10.63
N GLY A 234 7.29 -9.63 -11.93
CA GLY A 234 8.63 -9.93 -12.42
C GLY A 234 9.67 -8.86 -12.08
N GLY A 235 9.27 -7.58 -11.98
CA GLY A 235 10.12 -6.51 -11.46
C GLY A 235 10.41 -6.69 -9.96
N PHE A 236 9.36 -6.91 -9.17
CA PHE A 236 9.52 -7.16 -7.73
C PHE A 236 10.29 -8.45 -7.46
N SER A 237 10.04 -9.53 -8.20
CA SER A 237 10.79 -10.78 -8.06
C SER A 237 12.25 -10.61 -8.43
N ARG A 238 12.59 -9.76 -9.41
CA ARG A 238 13.99 -9.43 -9.69
C ARG A 238 14.64 -8.74 -8.49
N GLY A 239 13.97 -7.77 -7.88
CA GLY A 239 14.42 -7.12 -6.66
C GLY A 239 14.65 -8.11 -5.50
N MET A 240 13.67 -8.98 -5.26
CA MET A 240 13.79 -10.05 -4.26
C MET A 240 14.93 -11.02 -4.57
N LEU A 241 15.10 -11.43 -5.82
CA LEU A 241 16.16 -12.34 -6.25
C LEU A 241 17.54 -11.75 -6.00
N GLU A 242 17.76 -10.52 -6.46
CA GLU A 242 19.02 -9.80 -6.35
C GLU A 242 19.41 -9.59 -4.90
N ALA A 243 18.48 -9.07 -4.08
CA ALA A 243 18.77 -8.75 -2.70
C ALA A 243 18.93 -10.01 -1.81
N SER A 244 18.12 -11.05 -2.04
CA SER A 244 18.25 -12.32 -1.31
C SER A 244 19.51 -13.11 -1.67
N THR A 245 19.95 -13.03 -2.93
CA THR A 245 21.16 -13.72 -3.43
C THR A 245 22.44 -13.01 -2.99
N LYS A 246 22.46 -11.67 -2.98
CA LYS A 246 23.59 -10.86 -2.52
C LYS A 246 23.84 -11.08 -1.02
N GLY A 247 22.79 -10.97 -0.21
CA GLY A 247 22.82 -11.35 1.20
C GLY A 247 23.30 -10.28 2.19
N ASP A 248 23.45 -9.02 1.75
CA ASP A 248 24.01 -7.94 2.58
C ASP A 248 22.99 -7.28 3.52
N SER A 249 21.70 -7.35 3.17
CA SER A 249 20.62 -6.68 3.90
C SER A 249 19.78 -7.69 4.70
N ASP A 250 19.22 -7.26 5.83
CA ASP A 250 18.25 -8.05 6.60
C ASP A 250 16.81 -7.86 6.11
N PHE A 251 16.56 -6.76 5.42
CA PHE A 251 15.24 -6.39 4.92
C PHE A 251 15.27 -5.96 3.45
N LEU A 252 14.15 -6.19 2.75
CA LEU A 252 13.88 -5.65 1.42
C LEU A 252 12.65 -4.74 1.51
N LEU A 253 12.76 -3.49 1.10
CA LEU A 253 11.60 -2.62 0.88
C LEU A 253 11.25 -2.62 -0.61
N LEU A 254 10.13 -3.25 -0.96
CA LEU A 254 9.54 -3.10 -2.29
C LEU A 254 8.82 -1.75 -2.39
N LEU A 255 9.00 -1.07 -3.52
CA LEU A 255 8.45 0.25 -3.77
C LEU A 255 8.08 0.39 -5.26
N ASP A 256 6.97 1.07 -5.55
CA ASP A 256 6.59 1.44 -6.92
C ASP A 256 7.40 2.67 -7.40
N ASP A 257 7.42 2.92 -8.71
CA ASP A 257 8.13 4.05 -9.31
C ASP A 257 7.31 5.35 -9.36
N ASP A 258 5.98 5.26 -9.42
CA ASP A 258 5.04 6.39 -9.53
C ASP A 258 4.42 6.82 -8.20
N VAL A 259 5.17 6.63 -7.12
CA VAL A 259 4.84 7.14 -5.79
C VAL A 259 5.53 8.46 -5.46
N ALA A 260 4.90 9.24 -4.59
CA ALA A 260 5.59 10.23 -3.78
C ALA A 260 5.67 9.70 -2.35
N ILE A 261 6.82 9.85 -1.70
CA ILE A 261 7.07 9.30 -0.37
C ILE A 261 7.47 10.39 0.61
N GLU A 262 7.07 10.20 1.87
CA GLU A 262 7.67 10.87 3.02
C GLU A 262 8.81 9.96 3.53
N PRO A 263 10.11 10.32 3.38
CA PRO A 263 11.24 9.43 3.71
C PRO A 263 11.23 8.89 5.15
N GLU A 264 10.68 9.67 6.09
CA GLU A 264 10.43 9.25 7.47
C GLU A 264 9.57 7.97 7.54
N GLY A 265 8.69 7.73 6.56
CA GLY A 265 7.93 6.50 6.42
C GLY A 265 8.81 5.25 6.23
N ILE A 266 9.92 5.36 5.48
CA ILE A 266 10.90 4.27 5.31
C ILE A 266 11.58 3.98 6.65
N ARG A 267 12.02 5.04 7.35
CA ARG A 267 12.66 4.91 8.67
C ARG A 267 11.73 4.27 9.69
N ARG A 268 10.46 4.67 9.74
CA ARG A 268 9.45 4.06 10.61
C ARG A 268 9.24 2.59 10.33
N ALA A 269 9.14 2.20 9.05
CA ALA A 269 8.98 0.81 8.66
C ALA A 269 10.21 -0.03 9.09
N LEU A 270 11.43 0.48 8.85
CA LEU A 270 12.66 -0.18 9.26
C LEU A 270 12.76 -0.34 10.78
N GLN A 271 12.56 0.75 11.54
CA GLN A 271 12.65 0.67 13.00
C GLN A 271 11.58 -0.25 13.58
N PHE A 272 10.34 -0.19 13.07
CA PHE A 272 9.30 -1.13 13.48
C PHE A 272 9.71 -2.58 13.21
N ALA A 273 10.23 -2.87 12.01
CA ALA A 273 10.66 -4.21 11.62
C ALA A 273 11.82 -4.74 12.49
N ARG A 274 12.78 -3.89 12.85
CA ARG A 274 13.91 -4.22 13.73
C ARG A 274 13.47 -4.64 15.13
N TYR A 275 12.41 -4.02 15.66
CA TYR A 275 11.87 -4.35 16.98
C TYR A 275 10.77 -5.42 16.95
N CYS A 276 10.32 -5.88 15.78
CA CYS A 276 9.33 -6.94 15.69
C CYS A 276 9.78 -8.20 16.45
N SER A 277 8.89 -8.75 17.27
CA SER A 277 9.13 -9.95 18.08
C SER A 277 9.28 -11.23 17.23
N SER A 278 8.76 -11.21 16.01
CA SER A 278 8.93 -12.22 14.97
C SER A 278 9.04 -11.54 13.61
N PRO A 279 9.71 -12.15 12.61
CA PRO A 279 9.73 -11.61 11.24
C PRO A 279 8.31 -11.27 10.76
N THR A 280 8.12 -10.04 10.33
CA THR A 280 6.81 -9.47 10.01
C THR A 280 6.93 -8.63 8.75
N ILE A 281 6.01 -8.79 7.82
CA ILE A 281 5.90 -7.93 6.63
C ILE A 281 5.31 -6.59 7.09
N VAL A 282 6.00 -5.49 6.81
CA VAL A 282 5.62 -4.14 7.24
C VAL A 282 5.25 -3.31 6.02
N GLY A 283 3.95 -3.13 5.83
CA GLY A 283 3.38 -2.36 4.74
C GLY A 283 3.15 -0.90 5.09
N GLY A 284 3.38 -0.01 4.12
CA GLY A 284 2.96 1.38 4.18
C GLY A 284 1.52 1.54 3.70
N HIS A 285 0.79 2.49 4.29
CA HIS A 285 -0.51 2.90 3.75
C HIS A 285 -0.37 3.68 2.44
N MET A 286 -1.46 3.77 1.68
CA MET A 286 -1.53 4.51 0.43
C MET A 286 -2.51 5.67 0.52
N PHE A 287 -2.02 6.89 0.30
CA PHE A 287 -2.84 8.07 0.03
C PHE A 287 -3.03 8.27 -1.46
N ASP A 288 -4.11 8.94 -1.84
CA ASP A 288 -4.38 9.28 -3.23
C ASP A 288 -3.44 10.41 -3.71
N MET A 289 -2.73 10.20 -4.82
CA MET A 289 -1.80 11.18 -5.41
C MET A 289 -2.47 12.52 -5.76
N TYR A 290 -3.71 12.47 -6.25
CA TYR A 290 -4.44 13.66 -6.73
C TYR A 290 -5.38 14.23 -5.67
N ASP A 291 -5.70 13.45 -4.64
CA ASP A 291 -6.47 13.87 -3.47
C ASP A 291 -5.73 13.55 -2.17
N LYS A 292 -4.64 14.31 -1.93
CA LYS A 292 -3.58 13.97 -0.97
C LYS A 292 -4.02 13.79 0.49
N THR A 293 -5.21 14.23 0.88
CA THR A 293 -5.74 14.03 2.24
C THR A 293 -6.55 12.74 2.38
N LYS A 294 -6.80 12.03 1.28
CA LYS A 294 -7.58 10.79 1.27
C LYS A 294 -6.69 9.56 1.35
N LEU A 295 -6.86 8.82 2.43
CA LEU A 295 -6.30 7.49 2.62
C LEU A 295 -7.16 6.47 1.86
N HIS A 296 -6.54 5.62 1.05
CA HIS A 296 -7.22 4.57 0.30
C HIS A 296 -7.93 3.58 1.22
N ALA A 297 -7.17 2.82 2.01
CA ALA A 297 -7.68 1.92 3.01
C ALA A 297 -6.73 1.92 4.22
N PHE A 298 -7.30 1.79 5.43
CA PHE A 298 -6.51 1.65 6.66
C PHE A 298 -6.18 0.19 6.97
N ALA A 299 -6.98 -0.75 6.45
CA ALA A 299 -6.74 -2.18 6.57
C ALA A 299 -7.43 -2.91 5.41
N GLU A 300 -6.71 -3.82 4.78
CA GLU A 300 -7.21 -4.65 3.69
C GLU A 300 -7.18 -6.14 4.06
N VAL A 301 -8.24 -6.84 3.70
CA VAL A 301 -8.43 -8.27 4.00
C VAL A 301 -8.94 -9.01 2.77
N VAL A 302 -8.74 -10.32 2.73
CA VAL A 302 -9.30 -11.20 1.71
C VAL A 302 -10.52 -11.90 2.30
N ASP A 303 -11.72 -11.58 1.80
CA ASP A 303 -12.92 -12.35 2.12
C ASP A 303 -12.71 -13.79 1.66
N ARG A 304 -12.54 -14.72 2.58
CA ARG A 304 -12.25 -16.13 2.27
C ARG A 304 -13.38 -16.84 1.53
N TRP A 305 -14.61 -16.33 1.62
CA TRP A 305 -15.79 -16.99 1.08
C TRP A 305 -15.98 -16.75 -0.42
N THR A 306 -15.79 -15.50 -0.86
CA THR A 306 -15.72 -15.15 -2.28
C THR A 306 -14.28 -15.12 -2.81
N PHE A 307 -13.28 -15.14 -1.93
CA PHE A 307 -11.86 -14.94 -2.23
C PHE A 307 -11.61 -13.62 -2.94
N MET A 308 -12.08 -12.50 -2.36
CA MET A 308 -11.92 -11.15 -2.91
C MET A 308 -11.30 -10.24 -1.86
N TRP A 309 -10.28 -9.47 -2.24
CA TRP A 309 -9.76 -8.41 -1.38
C TRP A 309 -10.82 -7.32 -1.17
N ASN A 310 -10.90 -6.78 0.03
CA ASN A 310 -11.76 -5.65 0.38
C ASN A 310 -11.14 -4.88 1.55
N PRO A 311 -11.44 -3.58 1.68
CA PRO A 311 -11.12 -2.86 2.90
C PRO A 311 -11.91 -3.43 4.08
N ALA A 312 -11.25 -3.65 5.21
CA ALA A 312 -11.87 -4.02 6.49
C ALA A 312 -12.43 -2.80 7.24
N THR A 313 -12.04 -1.60 6.81
CA THR A 313 -12.43 -0.30 7.36
C THR A 313 -13.27 0.49 6.35
N PRO A 314 -13.88 1.63 6.73
CA PRO A 314 -14.41 2.56 5.75
C PRO A 314 -13.37 2.90 4.68
N ASP A 315 -13.78 2.81 3.42
CA ASP A 315 -12.96 3.12 2.26
C ASP A 315 -12.79 4.64 2.09
N ARG A 316 -11.67 5.07 1.51
CA ARG A 316 -11.37 6.46 1.13
C ARG A 316 -11.58 7.49 2.24
N HIS A 317 -10.92 7.32 3.38
CA HIS A 317 -11.03 8.25 4.50
C HIS A 317 -10.34 9.59 4.20
N ASP A 318 -11.07 10.70 4.29
CA ASP A 318 -10.55 12.06 4.11
C ASP A 318 -10.21 12.74 5.45
N PHE A 319 -8.91 12.94 5.69
CA PHE A 319 -8.42 13.60 6.91
C PHE A 319 -8.74 15.10 6.99
N SER A 320 -9.09 15.75 5.87
CA SER A 320 -9.55 17.14 5.87
C SER A 320 -10.98 17.27 6.41
N SER A 321 -11.81 16.25 6.15
CA SER A 321 -13.18 16.14 6.62
C SER A 321 -13.25 15.67 8.08
N SER A 322 -12.38 14.75 8.50
CA SER A 322 -12.29 14.29 9.89
C SER A 322 -10.86 13.86 10.21
N ASN A 323 -10.20 14.58 11.11
CA ASN A 323 -8.83 14.25 11.51
C ASN A 323 -8.78 13.02 12.43
N LEU A 324 -7.57 12.52 12.71
CA LEU A 324 -7.35 11.33 13.55
C LEU A 324 -8.16 11.37 14.87
N ARG A 325 -8.15 12.50 15.59
CA ARG A 325 -8.85 12.64 16.88
C ARG A 325 -10.38 12.59 16.77
N GLN A 326 -10.94 12.83 15.59
CA GLN A 326 -12.38 12.79 15.31
C GLN A 326 -12.81 11.43 14.76
N THR A 327 -11.86 10.63 14.26
CA THR A 327 -12.11 9.37 13.57
C THR A 327 -11.96 8.18 14.52
N THR A 328 -12.96 7.99 15.39
CA THR A 328 -12.92 6.98 16.48
C THR A 328 -12.57 5.57 16.04
N TRP A 329 -12.97 5.13 14.84
CA TRP A 329 -12.65 3.80 14.34
C TRP A 329 -11.15 3.60 14.07
N MET A 330 -10.39 4.67 13.74
CA MET A 330 -8.92 4.61 13.55
C MET A 330 -8.15 4.39 14.86
N HIS A 331 -8.82 4.52 16.01
CA HIS A 331 -8.19 4.24 17.29
C HIS A 331 -8.18 2.75 17.62
N ARG A 332 -8.92 1.91 16.88
CA ARG A 332 -8.82 0.45 16.98
C ARG A 332 -7.62 -0.03 16.16
N ARG A 333 -6.91 -1.04 16.67
CA ARG A 333 -5.88 -1.76 15.91
C ARG A 333 -6.56 -2.72 14.93
N PHE A 334 -6.16 -2.68 13.66
CA PHE A 334 -6.64 -3.61 12.64
C PHE A 334 -5.54 -4.58 12.23
N ASP A 335 -5.91 -5.85 12.15
CA ASP A 335 -5.11 -6.89 11.52
C ASP A 335 -5.47 -6.96 10.03
N VAL A 336 -4.47 -7.19 9.17
CA VAL A 336 -4.61 -7.23 7.72
C VAL A 336 -4.24 -8.62 7.19
N ASP A 337 -4.80 -9.00 6.04
CA ASP A 337 -4.36 -10.22 5.34
C ASP A 337 -3.17 -9.94 4.41
N TYR A 338 -3.03 -8.70 3.93
CA TYR A 338 -1.96 -8.30 3.02
C TYR A 338 -1.72 -6.79 3.06
N ASN A 339 -0.63 -6.35 2.42
CA ASN A 339 -0.40 -4.96 2.06
C ASN A 339 0.12 -4.90 0.62
N GLY A 340 -0.30 -3.89 -0.14
CA GLY A 340 0.20 -3.70 -1.50
C GLY A 340 1.68 -3.36 -1.56
N TRP A 341 2.29 -3.63 -2.70
CA TRP A 341 3.73 -3.45 -2.94
C TRP A 341 4.15 -2.05 -3.37
N TRP A 342 3.22 -1.08 -3.35
CA TRP A 342 3.56 0.35 -3.45
C TRP A 342 4.56 0.79 -2.38
N MET A 343 4.53 0.14 -1.20
CA MET A 343 5.51 0.25 -0.13
C MET A 343 5.36 -0.94 0.82
N SER A 344 6.25 -1.93 0.74
CA SER A 344 6.19 -3.13 1.58
C SER A 344 7.57 -3.64 1.95
N LEU A 345 7.92 -3.56 3.24
CA LEU A 345 9.16 -4.08 3.80
C LEU A 345 8.99 -5.55 4.19
N ILE A 346 9.86 -6.40 3.67
CA ILE A 346 9.85 -7.85 3.85
C ILE A 346 11.20 -8.26 4.45
N PRO A 347 11.24 -8.91 5.62
CA PRO A 347 12.46 -9.53 6.14
C PRO A 347 13.03 -10.56 5.15
N MET A 348 14.34 -10.53 4.91
CA MET A 348 14.99 -11.48 4.00
C MET A 348 14.80 -12.94 4.42
N LYS A 349 14.66 -13.18 5.72
CA LYS A 349 14.29 -14.50 6.25
C LYS A 349 13.00 -15.04 5.63
N ILE A 350 11.97 -14.19 5.46
CA ILE A 350 10.71 -14.60 4.83
C ILE A 350 10.96 -14.95 3.36
N ILE A 351 11.66 -14.09 2.61
CA ILE A 351 11.96 -14.31 1.19
C ILE A 351 12.70 -15.62 0.96
N ARG A 352 13.72 -15.90 1.78
CA ARG A 352 14.52 -17.13 1.70
C ARG A 352 13.70 -18.38 2.03
N GLU A 353 12.68 -18.27 2.87
CA GLU A 353 11.87 -19.41 3.31
C GLU A 353 10.70 -19.71 2.38
N ILE A 354 9.96 -18.70 1.93
CA ILE A 354 8.72 -18.89 1.15
C ILE A 354 8.88 -18.60 -0.35
N GLY A 355 10.08 -18.22 -0.79
CA GLY A 355 10.40 -17.89 -2.17
C GLY A 355 9.99 -16.47 -2.58
N LEU A 356 10.01 -16.25 -3.90
CA LEU A 356 9.74 -14.97 -4.57
C LEU A 356 8.25 -14.82 -4.90
N SER A 357 7.85 -13.80 -5.66
CA SER A 357 6.46 -13.63 -6.07
C SER A 357 5.91 -14.83 -6.86
N LEU A 358 4.58 -14.98 -6.89
CA LEU A 358 3.96 -15.77 -7.94
C LEU A 358 4.34 -15.21 -9.32
N PRO A 359 4.61 -16.06 -10.32
CA PRO A 359 4.90 -15.65 -11.70
C PRO A 359 3.63 -15.23 -12.44
N VAL A 360 3.00 -14.17 -11.92
CA VAL A 360 1.90 -13.47 -12.56
C VAL A 360 2.39 -12.15 -13.16
N PHE A 361 1.73 -11.61 -14.18
CA PHE A 361 2.22 -10.37 -14.80
C PHE A 361 1.89 -9.17 -13.91
N ILE A 362 0.62 -9.02 -13.56
CA ILE A 362 0.14 -8.08 -12.54
C ILE A 362 -1.07 -8.64 -11.82
N LYS A 363 -1.22 -8.14 -10.60
CA LYS A 363 -2.29 -8.25 -9.61
C LYS A 363 -2.37 -9.59 -8.90
N TRP A 364 -2.70 -9.51 -7.61
CA TRP A 364 -2.75 -10.60 -6.62
C TRP A 364 -1.41 -11.11 -6.12
N ASP A 365 -0.29 -10.67 -6.70
CA ASP A 365 1.05 -11.02 -6.25
C ASP A 365 1.32 -10.61 -4.80
N ASP A 366 0.99 -9.37 -4.45
CA ASP A 366 1.09 -8.82 -3.10
C ASP A 366 0.20 -9.54 -2.07
N ALA A 367 -1.07 -9.73 -2.43
CA ALA A 367 -2.06 -10.40 -1.60
C ALA A 367 -1.69 -11.86 -1.39
N GLU A 368 -1.38 -12.60 -2.46
CA GLU A 368 -0.98 -13.99 -2.36
C GLU A 368 0.30 -14.15 -1.54
N TYR A 369 1.32 -13.30 -1.74
CA TYR A 369 2.57 -13.41 -1.01
C TYR A 369 2.35 -13.28 0.50
N SER A 370 1.51 -12.33 0.91
CA SER A 370 1.15 -12.14 2.33
C SER A 370 0.32 -13.31 2.87
N LEU A 371 -0.58 -13.88 2.08
CA LEU A 371 -1.34 -15.07 2.47
C LEU A 371 -0.43 -16.28 2.65
N ARG A 372 0.53 -16.47 1.75
CA ARG A 372 1.51 -17.55 1.85
C ARG A 372 2.47 -17.36 3.03
N ALA A 373 2.86 -16.12 3.32
CA ALA A 373 3.61 -15.80 4.53
C ALA A 373 2.81 -16.16 5.78
N ALA A 374 1.51 -15.87 5.81
CA ALA A 374 0.61 -16.24 6.90
C ALA A 374 0.47 -17.76 7.08
N ASP A 375 0.46 -18.53 5.99
CA ASP A 375 0.48 -20.00 6.05
C ASP A 375 1.78 -20.56 6.67
N HIS A 376 2.88 -19.78 6.63
CA HIS A 376 4.16 -20.07 7.31
C HIS A 376 4.29 -19.42 8.70
N GLY A 377 3.20 -18.82 9.22
CA GLY A 377 3.19 -18.19 10.54
C GLY A 377 3.72 -16.76 10.59
N TYR A 378 4.15 -16.19 9.46
CA TYR A 378 4.54 -14.79 9.36
C TYR A 378 3.33 -13.87 9.20
N ARG A 379 3.35 -12.70 9.83
CA ARG A 379 2.22 -11.76 9.79
C ARG A 379 2.56 -10.55 8.91
N THR A 380 1.51 -9.93 8.39
CA THR A 380 1.56 -8.66 7.69
C THR A 380 0.92 -7.57 8.54
N VAL A 381 1.53 -6.40 8.56
CA VAL A 381 1.06 -5.22 9.29
C VAL A 381 1.09 -4.03 8.34
N SER A 382 -0.06 -3.39 8.12
CA SER A 382 -0.10 -2.03 7.54
C SER A 382 0.17 -1.03 8.67
N LEU A 383 1.36 -0.41 8.67
CA LEU A 383 1.86 0.43 9.75
C LEU A 383 1.35 1.87 9.61
N PRO A 384 0.47 2.35 10.51
CA PRO A 384 0.02 3.74 10.47
C PRO A 384 1.20 4.70 10.69
N GLY A 385 1.19 5.83 9.98
CA GLY A 385 2.29 6.79 9.99
C GLY A 385 3.46 6.45 9.04
N SER A 386 3.43 5.28 8.38
CA SER A 386 4.26 4.98 7.21
C SER A 386 3.35 4.93 5.98
N SER A 387 3.67 5.70 4.94
CA SER A 387 2.82 5.78 3.75
C SER A 387 3.49 6.37 2.51
N VAL A 388 2.85 6.15 1.38
CA VAL A 388 3.12 6.81 0.09
C VAL A 388 1.85 7.49 -0.43
N TRP A 389 2.03 8.43 -1.36
CA TRP A 389 0.98 8.88 -2.26
C TRP A 389 1.15 8.17 -3.60
N HIS A 390 0.09 7.56 -4.10
CA HIS A 390 0.10 6.79 -5.34
C HIS A 390 -1.16 7.11 -6.16
N VAL A 391 -1.09 6.97 -7.48
CA VAL A 391 -2.25 7.15 -8.35
C VAL A 391 -3.32 6.12 -7.99
N SER A 392 -4.50 6.56 -7.56
CA SER A 392 -5.55 5.63 -7.18
C SER A 392 -6.23 5.02 -8.42
N TRP A 393 -6.57 3.74 -8.33
CA TRP A 393 -7.25 2.98 -9.38
C TRP A 393 -8.73 3.36 -9.54
N VAL A 394 -9.22 4.31 -8.74
CA VAL A 394 -10.65 4.66 -8.67
C VAL A 394 -11.11 5.34 -9.96
N ASP A 395 -10.21 6.08 -10.61
CA ASP A 395 -10.49 6.75 -11.88
C ASP A 395 -10.16 5.85 -13.09
N LYS A 396 -9.75 4.59 -12.88
CA LYS A 396 -9.44 3.61 -13.93
C LYS A 396 -10.15 2.30 -13.63
N ASP A 397 -11.34 2.10 -14.19
CA ASP A 397 -12.06 0.82 -14.08
C ASP A 397 -11.37 -0.27 -14.91
N ASP A 398 -10.27 -0.80 -14.36
CA ASP A 398 -9.43 -1.85 -14.93
C ASP A 398 -10.08 -3.25 -14.92
N SER A 399 -11.32 -3.35 -14.46
CA SER A 399 -12.05 -4.62 -14.48
C SER A 399 -12.70 -4.92 -15.85
N HIS A 400 -12.69 -3.93 -16.77
CA HIS A 400 -13.28 -4.03 -18.10
C HIS A 400 -12.25 -4.06 -19.24
N ASP A 401 -10.97 -3.75 -18.97
CA ASP A 401 -9.90 -3.71 -19.97
C ASP A 401 -9.10 -5.04 -20.02
N TRP A 402 -7.91 -5.00 -20.63
CA TRP A 402 -7.00 -6.14 -20.72
C TRP A 402 -6.61 -6.75 -19.36
N GLN A 403 -6.70 -5.99 -18.27
CA GLN A 403 -6.39 -6.43 -16.91
C GLN A 403 -7.44 -7.38 -16.35
N ALA A 404 -8.65 -7.43 -16.92
CA ALA A 404 -9.71 -8.37 -16.55
C ALA A 404 -9.25 -9.84 -16.61
N PHE A 405 -8.35 -10.17 -17.55
CA PHE A 405 -7.70 -11.48 -17.61
C PHE A 405 -6.92 -11.77 -16.32
N PHE A 406 -6.03 -10.86 -15.93
CA PHE A 406 -5.13 -11.06 -14.80
C PHE A 406 -5.89 -11.08 -13.47
N HIS A 407 -6.86 -10.17 -13.29
CA HIS A 407 -7.78 -10.19 -12.16
C HIS A 407 -8.48 -11.55 -12.00
N ALA A 408 -8.99 -12.13 -13.08
CA ALA A 408 -9.70 -13.41 -13.02
C ALA A 408 -8.75 -14.60 -12.80
N ARG A 409 -7.62 -14.64 -13.51
CA ARG A 409 -6.65 -15.73 -13.44
C ARG A 409 -6.02 -15.78 -12.04
N ASN A 410 -5.46 -14.67 -11.60
CA ASN A 410 -4.61 -14.66 -10.42
C ASN A 410 -5.44 -14.78 -9.14
N ARG A 411 -6.66 -14.23 -9.10
CA ARG A 411 -7.64 -14.51 -8.04
C ARG A 411 -7.93 -16.00 -7.90
N LEU A 412 -8.12 -16.69 -9.02
CA LEU A 412 -8.37 -18.14 -9.03
C LEU A 412 -7.14 -18.93 -8.57
N VAL A 413 -5.94 -18.55 -9.03
CA VAL A 413 -4.67 -19.17 -8.58
C VAL A 413 -4.48 -18.99 -7.08
N ALA A 414 -4.55 -17.75 -6.56
CA ALA A 414 -4.43 -17.47 -5.14
C ALA A 414 -5.51 -18.22 -4.32
N ALA A 415 -6.73 -18.36 -4.85
CA ALA A 415 -7.78 -19.13 -4.19
C ALA A 415 -7.50 -20.64 -4.18
N LEU A 416 -6.94 -21.20 -5.25
CA LEU A 416 -6.53 -22.60 -5.30
C LEU A 416 -5.41 -22.90 -4.29
N LEU A 417 -4.54 -21.92 -4.04
CA LEU A 417 -3.46 -22.00 -3.06
C LEU A 417 -3.99 -21.86 -1.62
N HIS A 418 -4.79 -20.83 -1.32
CA HIS A 418 -5.07 -20.45 0.08
C HIS A 418 -6.53 -20.54 0.53
N SER A 419 -7.49 -20.88 -0.34
CA SER A 419 -8.90 -20.96 0.11
C SER A 419 -9.09 -22.12 1.11
N PRO A 420 -9.69 -21.87 2.28
CA PRO A 420 -9.99 -22.93 3.25
C PRO A 420 -11.26 -23.71 2.88
N HIS A 421 -12.00 -23.31 1.84
CA HIS A 421 -13.30 -23.87 1.53
C HIS A 421 -13.25 -24.95 0.45
N LYS A 422 -13.96 -26.05 0.69
CA LYS A 422 -14.17 -27.10 -0.31
C LYS A 422 -14.77 -26.51 -1.59
N LYS A 423 -14.22 -26.90 -2.74
CA LYS A 423 -14.69 -26.46 -4.08
C LYS A 423 -14.70 -24.93 -4.25
N GLY A 424 -13.81 -24.21 -3.55
CA GLY A 424 -13.65 -22.77 -3.64
C GLY A 424 -14.80 -21.95 -3.04
N GLY A 425 -15.63 -22.55 -2.18
CA GLY A 425 -16.72 -21.83 -1.51
C GLY A 425 -17.71 -21.17 -2.49
N ARG A 426 -17.88 -19.85 -2.37
CA ARG A 426 -18.71 -19.03 -3.28
C ARG A 426 -17.92 -18.37 -4.41
N LEU A 427 -16.59 -18.51 -4.49
CA LEU A 427 -15.77 -17.92 -5.56
C LEU A 427 -16.33 -18.24 -6.95
N VAL A 428 -16.56 -19.52 -7.26
CA VAL A 428 -17.05 -19.93 -8.59
C VAL A 428 -18.42 -19.33 -8.90
N MET A 429 -19.28 -19.21 -7.89
CA MET A 429 -20.59 -18.57 -8.06
C MET A 429 -20.44 -17.05 -8.24
N SER A 430 -19.51 -16.42 -7.53
CA SER A 430 -19.14 -15.01 -7.70
C SER A 430 -18.57 -14.74 -9.09
N ASN A 431 -17.71 -15.62 -9.60
CA ASN A 431 -17.15 -15.53 -10.95
C ASN A 431 -18.24 -15.63 -12.01
N LEU A 432 -19.12 -16.62 -11.88
CA LEU A 432 -20.25 -16.77 -12.79
C LEU A 432 -21.21 -15.57 -12.72
N ALA A 433 -21.47 -15.04 -11.52
CA ALA A 433 -22.32 -13.86 -11.34
C ALA A 433 -21.70 -12.61 -12.00
N ASN A 434 -20.39 -12.42 -11.89
CA ASN A 434 -19.67 -11.34 -12.57
C ASN A 434 -19.70 -11.52 -14.09
N ASP A 435 -19.47 -12.74 -14.60
CA ASP A 435 -19.58 -13.01 -16.04
C ASP A 435 -20.98 -12.68 -16.55
N ILE A 436 -22.03 -13.12 -15.84
CA ILE A 436 -23.42 -12.80 -16.20
C ILE A 436 -23.66 -11.28 -16.20
N ARG A 437 -23.14 -10.57 -15.20
CA ARG A 437 -23.23 -9.11 -15.13
C ARG A 437 -22.59 -8.47 -16.36
N TYR A 438 -21.34 -8.80 -16.65
CA TYR A 438 -20.59 -8.24 -17.78
C TYR A 438 -21.22 -8.56 -19.14
N VAL A 439 -21.71 -9.79 -19.34
CA VAL A 439 -22.44 -10.13 -20.57
C VAL A 439 -23.74 -9.30 -20.67
N LEU A 440 -24.45 -9.06 -19.57
CA LEU A 440 -25.67 -8.24 -19.56
C LEU A 440 -25.38 -6.75 -19.78
N THR A 441 -24.22 -6.25 -19.36
CA THR A 441 -23.73 -4.89 -19.64
C THR A 441 -22.97 -4.78 -20.96
N LEU A 442 -22.99 -5.83 -21.78
CA LEU A 442 -22.40 -5.85 -23.13
C LEU A 442 -20.87 -5.67 -23.13
N ASP A 443 -20.20 -6.09 -22.06
CA ASP A 443 -18.74 -6.12 -21.91
C ASP A 443 -18.19 -7.49 -22.39
N TYR A 444 -18.39 -7.79 -23.66
CA TYR A 444 -18.07 -9.11 -24.23
C TYR A 444 -16.57 -9.37 -24.27
N TYR A 445 -15.77 -8.34 -24.52
CA TYR A 445 -14.32 -8.40 -24.44
C TYR A 445 -13.86 -8.84 -23.05
N ALA A 446 -14.32 -8.16 -22.00
CA ALA A 446 -13.95 -8.48 -20.61
C ALA A 446 -14.28 -9.94 -20.25
N VAL A 447 -15.47 -10.45 -20.63
CA VAL A 447 -15.86 -11.85 -20.37
C VAL A 447 -15.00 -12.83 -21.17
N THR A 448 -14.68 -12.49 -22.42
CA THR A 448 -13.79 -13.31 -23.25
C THR A 448 -12.40 -13.44 -22.62
N LEU A 449 -11.85 -12.34 -22.10
CA LEU A 449 -10.58 -12.35 -21.37
C LEU A 449 -10.64 -13.17 -20.08
N ARG A 450 -11.72 -13.03 -19.30
CA ARG A 450 -11.96 -13.84 -18.10
C ARG A 450 -12.06 -15.33 -18.43
N GLN A 451 -12.62 -15.70 -19.58
CA GLN A 451 -12.68 -17.09 -20.01
C GLN A 451 -11.32 -17.64 -20.45
N LEU A 452 -10.47 -16.83 -21.08
CA LEU A 452 -9.07 -17.19 -21.34
C LEU A 452 -8.30 -17.40 -20.03
N ALA A 453 -8.58 -16.57 -19.01
CA ALA A 453 -8.00 -16.73 -17.69
C ALA A 453 -8.41 -18.07 -17.05
N TYR A 454 -9.67 -18.48 -17.19
CA TYR A 454 -10.12 -19.80 -16.74
C TYR A 454 -9.42 -20.94 -17.48
N GLU A 455 -9.13 -20.79 -18.77
CA GLU A 455 -8.37 -21.79 -19.53
C GLU A 455 -6.93 -21.89 -19.07
N SER A 456 -6.27 -20.76 -18.82
CA SER A 456 -4.92 -20.73 -18.24
C SER A 456 -4.89 -21.44 -16.89
N VAL A 457 -5.85 -21.19 -16.00
CA VAL A 457 -5.94 -21.90 -14.71
C VAL A 457 -6.18 -23.41 -14.88
N LEU A 458 -7.03 -23.80 -15.84
CA LEU A 458 -7.31 -25.21 -16.12
C LEU A 458 -6.14 -25.94 -16.81
N ALA A 459 -5.17 -25.22 -17.36
CA ALA A 459 -3.96 -25.77 -17.94
C ALA A 459 -2.89 -26.12 -16.88
N GLY A 460 -3.04 -25.63 -15.66
CA GLY A 460 -2.16 -25.92 -14.53
C GLY A 460 -1.07 -24.87 -14.28
N PRO A 461 -0.24 -25.06 -13.24
CA PRO A 461 0.77 -24.08 -12.82
C PRO A 461 1.96 -23.94 -13.77
N GLY A 462 2.26 -24.95 -14.58
CA GLY A 462 3.46 -25.00 -15.41
C GLY A 462 3.52 -23.94 -16.53
N SER A 463 2.39 -23.34 -16.93
CA SER A 463 2.40 -22.29 -17.96
C SER A 463 2.66 -20.89 -17.42
N LEU A 464 2.61 -20.67 -16.10
CA LEU A 464 2.61 -19.32 -15.52
C LEU A 464 3.85 -18.50 -15.94
N HIS A 465 5.04 -19.07 -15.78
CA HIS A 465 6.31 -18.43 -16.18
C HIS A 465 6.38 -18.15 -17.68
N GLY A 466 6.04 -19.13 -18.53
CA GLY A 466 6.06 -18.97 -19.99
C GLY A 466 5.05 -17.94 -20.53
N GLU A 467 3.99 -17.67 -19.76
CA GLU A 467 2.97 -16.69 -20.11
C GLU A 467 3.36 -15.24 -19.83
N LEU A 468 4.37 -14.97 -18.99
CA LEU A 468 4.72 -13.62 -18.55
C LEU A 468 5.03 -12.67 -19.72
N LYS A 469 5.75 -13.15 -20.74
CA LYS A 469 6.14 -12.35 -21.91
C LYS A 469 5.11 -12.38 -23.04
N THR A 470 4.31 -13.45 -23.12
CA THR A 470 3.48 -13.76 -24.30
C THR A 470 2.01 -13.42 -24.13
N ARG A 471 1.51 -13.43 -22.89
CA ARG A 471 0.07 -13.35 -22.62
C ARG A 471 -0.53 -11.97 -22.85
N LEU A 472 0.19 -10.90 -22.46
CA LEU A 472 -0.30 -9.53 -22.66
C LEU A 472 -0.46 -9.17 -24.16
N PRO A 473 0.53 -9.41 -25.04
CA PRO A 473 0.34 -9.23 -26.48
C PRO A 473 -0.83 -10.04 -27.04
N ALA A 474 -0.97 -11.30 -26.62
CA ALA A 474 -2.07 -12.16 -27.07
C ALA A 474 -3.45 -11.63 -26.65
N ILE A 475 -3.58 -11.08 -25.43
CA ILE A 475 -4.82 -10.44 -24.95
C ILE A 475 -5.15 -9.20 -25.78
N ARG A 476 -4.16 -8.30 -25.95
CA ARG A 476 -4.35 -7.06 -26.71
C ARG A 476 -4.70 -7.32 -28.18
N GLY A 477 -4.14 -8.37 -28.77
CA GLY A 477 -4.45 -8.78 -30.14
C GLY A 477 -5.93 -9.13 -30.38
N ARG A 478 -6.68 -9.46 -29.32
CA ARG A 478 -8.12 -9.76 -29.42
C ARG A 478 -9.03 -8.54 -29.32
N ALA A 479 -8.52 -7.37 -28.95
CA ALA A 479 -9.33 -6.17 -28.78
C ALA A 479 -10.14 -5.87 -30.06
N GLY A 480 -9.51 -5.94 -31.24
CA GLY A 480 -10.17 -5.67 -32.53
C GLY A 480 -11.37 -6.58 -32.88
N GLU A 481 -11.58 -7.70 -32.16
CA GLU A 481 -12.77 -8.54 -32.30
C GLU A 481 -14.04 -7.88 -31.70
N PHE A 482 -13.88 -6.87 -30.84
CA PHE A 482 -14.94 -6.29 -30.01
C PHE A 482 -14.96 -4.76 -30.14
N ARG A 483 -16.12 -4.19 -30.48
CA ARG A 483 -16.28 -2.73 -30.64
C ARG A 483 -16.02 -1.97 -29.35
N GLU A 484 -16.44 -2.52 -28.22
CA GLU A 484 -16.34 -1.87 -26.91
C GLU A 484 -14.93 -1.85 -26.33
N SER A 485 -13.98 -2.53 -26.96
CA SER A 485 -12.59 -2.60 -26.48
C SER A 485 -11.74 -1.37 -26.84
N VAL A 486 -12.22 -0.54 -27.77
CA VAL A 486 -11.54 0.67 -28.24
C VAL A 486 -12.35 1.88 -27.81
N ALA A 487 -11.71 2.76 -27.04
CA ALA A 487 -12.31 4.04 -26.67
C ALA A 487 -12.21 5.03 -27.83
N GLU A 488 -13.35 5.53 -28.27
CA GLU A 488 -13.44 6.64 -29.22
C GLU A 488 -13.26 7.96 -28.46
N LYS A 489 -12.33 8.80 -28.94
CA LYS A 489 -11.99 10.07 -28.31
C LYS A 489 -12.57 11.25 -29.08
N ASP A 490 -12.88 11.08 -30.35
CA ASP A 490 -13.45 12.12 -31.18
C ASP A 490 -14.99 11.97 -31.23
N PRO A 491 -15.76 12.89 -30.63
CA PRO A 491 -17.20 12.88 -30.75
C PRO A 491 -17.68 13.00 -32.21
N ALA A 492 -16.88 13.57 -33.11
CA ALA A 492 -17.20 13.67 -34.54
C ALA A 492 -17.09 12.34 -35.28
N ALA A 493 -16.54 11.30 -34.66
CA ALA A 493 -16.58 9.93 -35.20
C ALA A 493 -18.02 9.36 -35.26
N PHE A 494 -18.97 9.99 -34.53
CA PHE A 494 -20.38 9.65 -34.56
C PHE A 494 -21.14 10.64 -35.45
N SER A 495 -21.96 10.15 -36.39
CA SER A 495 -22.80 11.02 -37.24
C SER A 495 -23.76 11.90 -36.44
N GLU A 496 -24.25 11.38 -35.31
CA GLU A 496 -25.00 12.11 -34.31
C GLU A 496 -24.63 11.54 -32.93
N PHE A 497 -24.12 12.38 -32.03
CA PHE A 497 -23.84 11.96 -30.67
C PHE A 497 -25.16 11.84 -29.89
N PRO A 498 -25.47 10.68 -29.29
CA PRO A 498 -26.78 10.44 -28.71
C PRO A 498 -26.98 11.22 -27.40
N PRO A 499 -28.24 11.49 -27.00
CA PRO A 499 -28.52 12.18 -25.76
C PRO A 499 -28.01 11.39 -24.55
N THR A 500 -27.50 12.12 -23.56
CA THR A 500 -27.02 11.54 -22.30
C THR A 500 -28.19 11.18 -21.40
N ALA A 501 -28.30 9.91 -21.03
CA ALA A 501 -29.26 9.46 -20.03
C ALA A 501 -28.63 9.47 -18.63
N PHE A 502 -29.28 10.16 -17.70
CA PHE A 502 -28.82 10.23 -16.30
C PHE A 502 -29.59 9.23 -15.44
N PHE A 503 -28.86 8.31 -14.82
CA PHE A 503 -29.37 7.35 -13.85
C PHE A 503 -28.63 7.56 -12.50
N GLY A 504 -28.91 8.69 -11.83
CA GLY A 504 -28.18 9.19 -10.65
C GLY A 504 -28.96 9.14 -9.32
N PRO A 505 -28.37 9.56 -8.18
CA PRO A 505 -28.91 9.28 -6.85
C PRO A 505 -30.23 9.98 -6.51
N ASN A 506 -30.56 11.13 -7.13
CA ASN A 506 -31.95 11.52 -7.47
C ASN A 506 -32.04 12.87 -8.19
N PRO A 507 -32.84 12.98 -9.27
CA PRO A 507 -33.64 14.20 -9.47
C PRO A 507 -35.13 13.99 -9.21
N MET A 508 -35.71 12.83 -9.56
CA MET A 508 -37.01 12.34 -9.10
C MET A 508 -37.23 10.89 -9.56
N ASN A 509 -36.95 9.95 -8.67
CA ASN A 509 -37.50 8.59 -8.55
C ASN A 509 -37.29 7.62 -9.73
N ASP A 510 -36.16 6.90 -9.76
CA ASP A 510 -36.02 5.73 -10.64
C ASP A 510 -35.17 4.56 -10.09
N GLY A 511 -35.19 4.36 -8.77
CA GLY A 511 -35.21 3.00 -8.20
C GLY A 511 -34.02 2.59 -7.33
N THR A 512 -34.34 2.14 -6.12
CA THR A 512 -33.45 1.39 -5.22
C THR A 512 -32.74 0.26 -5.96
N ARG A 513 -31.42 0.09 -5.73
CA ARG A 513 -30.64 -1.08 -6.21
C ARG A 513 -31.47 -2.35 -6.01
N PRO A 514 -31.78 -3.12 -7.08
CA PRO A 514 -32.60 -4.30 -6.93
C PRO A 514 -31.84 -5.32 -6.07
N THR A 515 -32.50 -5.82 -5.03
CA THR A 515 -31.96 -6.85 -4.13
C THR A 515 -32.88 -8.07 -4.12
N GLY A 516 -32.37 -9.21 -3.68
CA GLY A 516 -33.13 -10.46 -3.54
C GLY A 516 -33.90 -10.86 -4.81
N SER A 517 -35.21 -11.11 -4.66
CA SER A 517 -36.08 -11.55 -5.76
C SER A 517 -36.29 -10.50 -6.86
N LYS A 518 -36.15 -9.20 -6.55
CA LYS A 518 -36.20 -8.13 -7.57
C LYS A 518 -35.01 -8.22 -8.50
N LEU A 519 -33.81 -8.45 -7.96
CA LEU A 519 -32.60 -8.64 -8.76
C LEU A 519 -32.72 -9.85 -9.68
N LEU A 520 -33.19 -10.97 -9.14
CA LEU A 520 -33.39 -12.19 -9.93
C LEU A 520 -34.37 -11.96 -11.10
N ARG A 521 -35.46 -11.21 -10.88
CA ARG A 521 -36.39 -10.83 -11.95
C ARG A 521 -35.76 -9.95 -13.00
N VAL A 522 -34.94 -8.97 -12.61
CA VAL A 522 -34.22 -8.09 -13.56
C VAL A 522 -33.25 -8.91 -14.41
N VAL A 523 -32.45 -9.78 -13.79
CA VAL A 523 -31.51 -10.67 -14.50
C VAL A 523 -32.26 -11.61 -15.43
N ALA A 524 -33.32 -12.28 -14.96
CA ALA A 524 -34.10 -13.22 -15.77
C ALA A 524 -34.78 -12.53 -16.97
N ARG A 525 -35.44 -11.38 -16.75
CA ARG A 525 -36.10 -10.61 -17.82
C ARG A 525 -35.10 -10.22 -18.90
N ASN A 526 -33.97 -9.64 -18.52
CA ASN A 526 -32.98 -9.18 -19.48
C ASN A 526 -32.23 -10.34 -20.15
N SER A 527 -31.93 -11.41 -19.42
CA SER A 527 -31.34 -12.62 -20.02
C SER A 527 -32.27 -13.21 -21.08
N THR A 528 -33.58 -13.33 -20.81
CA THR A 528 -34.57 -13.80 -21.78
C THR A 528 -34.65 -12.86 -22.99
N ARG A 529 -34.68 -11.53 -22.77
CA ARG A 529 -34.66 -10.54 -23.86
C ARG A 529 -33.45 -10.73 -24.76
N HIS A 530 -32.25 -10.74 -24.18
CA HIS A 530 -30.98 -10.85 -24.90
C HIS A 530 -30.88 -12.20 -25.60
N TRP A 531 -31.41 -13.26 -24.99
CA TRP A 531 -31.40 -14.60 -25.58
C TRP A 531 -32.29 -14.71 -26.80
N PHE A 532 -33.51 -14.16 -26.80
CA PHE A 532 -34.49 -14.42 -27.86
C PHE A 532 -34.68 -13.27 -28.85
N ARG A 533 -34.73 -12.02 -28.37
CA ARG A 533 -35.12 -10.85 -29.17
C ARG A 533 -34.01 -10.46 -30.16
N LYS A 534 -34.36 -10.17 -31.42
CA LYS A 534 -33.43 -9.59 -32.39
C LYS A 534 -33.06 -8.16 -32.00
N VAL A 535 -31.88 -7.71 -32.38
CA VAL A 535 -31.41 -6.33 -32.17
C VAL A 535 -32.03 -5.46 -33.26
N ASP A 536 -32.45 -4.24 -32.91
CA ASP A 536 -32.89 -3.27 -33.92
C ASP A 536 -31.68 -2.91 -34.81
N PRO A 537 -31.75 -3.09 -36.15
CA PRO A 537 -30.65 -2.71 -37.04
C PRO A 537 -30.17 -1.28 -36.85
N ARG A 538 -31.07 -0.33 -36.52
CA ARG A 538 -30.72 1.06 -36.25
C ARG A 538 -29.81 1.21 -35.03
N ALA A 539 -29.98 0.36 -34.02
CA ALA A 539 -29.14 0.38 -32.82
C ALA A 539 -27.72 -0.14 -33.10
N VAL A 540 -27.52 -0.94 -34.15
CA VAL A 540 -26.18 -1.42 -34.56
C VAL A 540 -25.39 -0.32 -35.27
N GLU A 541 -26.09 0.52 -36.00
CA GLU A 541 -25.51 1.65 -36.75
C GLU A 541 -25.37 2.92 -35.90
N ASN A 542 -26.31 3.17 -34.98
CA ASN A 542 -26.32 4.36 -34.14
C ASN A 542 -26.56 3.99 -32.67
N PRO A 543 -25.74 4.49 -31.73
CA PRO A 543 -25.98 4.28 -30.31
C PRO A 543 -27.29 4.93 -29.85
N GLN A 544 -28.05 4.27 -28.98
CA GLN A 544 -29.36 4.76 -28.55
C GLN A 544 -29.25 5.88 -27.51
N THR A 545 -28.17 5.86 -26.72
CA THR A 545 -27.95 6.81 -25.62
C THR A 545 -26.47 6.83 -25.23
N HIS A 546 -26.06 7.94 -24.63
CA HIS A 546 -24.80 8.06 -23.92
C HIS A 546 -25.02 7.87 -22.41
N LEU A 547 -24.18 7.06 -21.77
CA LEU A 547 -24.23 6.72 -20.35
C LEU A 547 -22.96 7.22 -19.66
N PRO A 548 -23.08 7.95 -18.53
CA PRO A 548 -21.95 8.25 -17.67
C PRO A 548 -21.36 6.98 -17.04
N HIS A 549 -20.05 6.97 -16.76
CA HIS A 549 -19.33 5.84 -16.16
C HIS A 549 -20.00 5.25 -14.91
N ASN A 550 -20.60 6.10 -14.06
CA ASN A 550 -21.25 5.70 -12.81
C ASN A 550 -22.68 5.15 -12.98
N THR A 551 -23.12 4.89 -14.22
CA THR A 551 -24.46 4.37 -14.49
C THR A 551 -24.67 3.01 -13.81
N PRO A 552 -25.79 2.78 -13.09
CA PRO A 552 -26.05 1.50 -12.46
C PRO A 552 -26.20 0.36 -13.46
N TRP A 553 -25.41 -0.70 -13.29
CA TRP A 553 -25.36 -1.84 -14.22
C TRP A 553 -26.70 -2.50 -14.50
N TRP A 554 -27.68 -2.45 -13.59
CA TRP A 554 -29.00 -3.06 -13.81
C TRP A 554 -29.91 -2.28 -14.77
N LYS A 555 -29.50 -1.07 -15.18
CA LYS A 555 -30.21 -0.22 -16.15
C LYS A 555 -29.75 -0.49 -17.59
N MET A 556 -28.47 -0.80 -17.78
CA MET A 556 -27.87 -1.02 -19.10
C MET A 556 -28.51 -2.19 -19.89
N PRO A 557 -28.89 -3.33 -19.27
CA PRO A 557 -29.36 -4.50 -20.01
C PRO A 557 -30.71 -4.30 -20.71
N SER A 558 -31.43 -3.20 -20.49
CA SER A 558 -32.62 -2.86 -21.28
C SER A 558 -32.32 -2.23 -22.63
N LEU A 559 -31.08 -1.80 -22.87
CA LEU A 559 -30.64 -1.18 -24.12
C LEU A 559 -30.15 -2.23 -25.13
N ASP A 560 -30.17 -1.88 -26.40
CA ASP A 560 -29.58 -2.63 -27.52
C ASP A 560 -28.19 -2.09 -27.89
N SER A 561 -27.94 -0.80 -27.69
CA SER A 561 -26.69 -0.14 -28.03
C SER A 561 -26.51 1.16 -27.26
N PHE A 562 -25.33 1.42 -26.71
CA PHE A 562 -25.03 2.64 -25.95
C PHE A 562 -23.55 3.01 -25.98
N LEU A 563 -23.28 4.30 -25.78
CA LEU A 563 -21.94 4.82 -25.50
C LEU A 563 -21.75 4.90 -23.99
N MET A 564 -20.59 4.52 -23.49
CA MET A 564 -20.23 4.63 -22.08
C MET A 564 -18.99 5.50 -21.93
N SER A 565 -19.06 6.57 -21.12
CA SER A 565 -17.84 7.33 -20.79
C SER A 565 -16.89 6.46 -19.98
N ASN A 566 -15.58 6.58 -20.23
CA ASN A 566 -14.59 6.07 -19.29
C ASN A 566 -14.57 6.93 -18.01
N ALA A 567 -13.97 6.40 -16.94
CA ALA A 567 -13.92 7.07 -15.64
C ALA A 567 -13.15 8.41 -15.68
N GLU A 568 -12.10 8.51 -16.51
CA GLU A 568 -11.33 9.74 -16.73
C GLU A 568 -12.10 10.80 -17.56
N GLY A 569 -13.20 10.44 -18.22
CA GLY A 569 -13.92 11.31 -19.16
C GLY A 569 -13.17 11.62 -20.46
N SER A 570 -12.09 10.88 -20.77
CA SER A 570 -11.23 11.11 -21.94
C SER A 570 -11.72 10.43 -23.22
N GLY A 571 -12.78 9.60 -23.15
CA GLY A 571 -13.38 8.97 -24.33
C GLY A 571 -14.60 8.12 -23.98
N VAL A 572 -15.22 7.54 -25.00
CA VAL A 572 -16.40 6.68 -24.89
C VAL A 572 -16.17 5.31 -25.52
N THR A 573 -16.67 4.24 -24.90
CA THR A 573 -16.71 2.90 -25.50
C THR A 573 -18.10 2.62 -26.06
N TRP A 574 -18.17 1.97 -27.22
CA TRP A 574 -19.43 1.66 -27.87
C TRP A 574 -19.84 0.20 -27.68
N HIS A 575 -20.87 0.00 -26.87
CA HIS A 575 -21.42 -1.30 -26.54
C HIS A 575 -22.63 -1.62 -27.41
N VAL A 576 -22.60 -2.77 -28.10
CA VAL A 576 -23.69 -3.22 -28.98
C VAL A 576 -24.08 -4.65 -28.62
N ARG A 577 -25.38 -4.90 -28.49
CA ARG A 577 -25.88 -6.24 -28.18
C ARG A 577 -25.66 -7.17 -29.37
N ASP A 578 -25.05 -8.31 -29.13
CA ASP A 578 -24.96 -9.41 -30.08
C ASP A 578 -25.52 -10.69 -29.47
N ARG A 579 -26.54 -11.27 -30.11
CA ARG A 579 -27.26 -12.42 -29.58
C ARG A 579 -26.44 -13.72 -29.65
N ALA A 580 -25.59 -13.88 -30.66
CA ALA A 580 -24.77 -15.09 -30.80
C ALA A 580 -23.66 -15.10 -29.76
N THR A 581 -22.95 -13.98 -29.61
CA THR A 581 -21.92 -13.74 -28.60
C THR A 581 -22.50 -13.86 -27.20
N PHE A 582 -23.66 -13.25 -26.91
CA PHE A 582 -24.36 -13.38 -25.62
C PHE A 582 -24.58 -14.86 -25.25
N ARG A 583 -25.20 -15.63 -26.16
CA ARG A 583 -25.50 -17.06 -25.92
C ARG A 583 -24.24 -17.89 -25.74
N SER A 584 -23.23 -17.63 -26.57
CA SER A 584 -21.94 -18.32 -26.54
C SER A 584 -21.25 -18.09 -25.19
N LEU A 585 -21.08 -16.83 -24.81
CA LEU A 585 -20.36 -16.43 -23.58
C LEU A 585 -21.05 -16.92 -22.32
N ILE A 586 -22.38 -16.83 -22.21
CA ILE A 586 -23.10 -17.38 -21.05
C ILE A 586 -22.91 -18.90 -20.96
N SER A 587 -23.08 -19.61 -22.08
CA SER A 587 -22.99 -21.07 -22.10
C SER A 587 -21.56 -21.54 -21.75
N SER A 588 -20.54 -20.87 -22.28
CA SER A 588 -19.15 -21.18 -21.97
C SER A 588 -18.76 -20.77 -20.55
N SER A 589 -19.23 -19.63 -20.03
CA SER A 589 -19.00 -19.25 -18.62
C SER A 589 -19.59 -20.27 -17.65
N VAL A 590 -20.81 -20.75 -17.88
CA VAL A 590 -21.42 -21.82 -17.06
C VAL A 590 -20.59 -23.09 -17.14
N ARG A 591 -20.19 -23.52 -18.34
CA ARG A 591 -19.39 -24.74 -18.56
C ARG A 591 -18.04 -24.66 -17.86
N ARG A 592 -17.29 -23.56 -18.02
CA ARG A 592 -15.96 -23.36 -17.43
C ARG A 592 -16.02 -23.28 -15.91
N ASN A 593 -16.94 -22.50 -15.35
CA ASN A 593 -17.12 -22.41 -13.91
C ASN A 593 -17.54 -23.77 -13.30
N ARG A 594 -18.43 -24.52 -13.96
CA ARG A 594 -18.77 -25.90 -13.53
C ARG A 594 -17.54 -26.82 -13.55
N ARG A 595 -16.72 -26.72 -14.60
CA ARG A 595 -15.46 -27.49 -14.73
C ARG A 595 -14.51 -27.17 -13.58
N ILE A 596 -14.22 -25.88 -13.34
CA ILE A 596 -13.37 -25.42 -12.22
C ILE A 596 -13.89 -25.95 -10.89
N ARG A 597 -15.20 -25.84 -10.61
CA ARG A 597 -15.79 -26.35 -9.35
C ARG A 597 -15.65 -27.85 -9.19
N ARG A 598 -15.74 -28.61 -10.30
CA ARG A 598 -15.60 -30.07 -10.31
C ARG A 598 -14.14 -30.49 -10.12
N GLU A 599 -13.22 -29.84 -10.82
CA GLU A 599 -11.78 -30.13 -10.83
C GLU A 599 -11.02 -29.43 -9.70
N TRP A 600 -11.70 -28.65 -8.85
CA TRP A 600 -11.09 -27.81 -7.80
C TRP A 600 -10.07 -28.56 -6.93
N ALA A 601 -10.41 -29.76 -6.45
CA ALA A 601 -9.53 -30.51 -5.56
C ALA A 601 -8.23 -30.92 -6.27
N THR A 602 -8.33 -31.37 -7.52
CA THR A 602 -7.18 -31.73 -8.35
C THR A 602 -6.34 -30.51 -8.69
N LEU A 603 -6.97 -29.41 -9.12
CA LEU A 603 -6.27 -28.15 -9.43
C LEU A 603 -5.57 -27.61 -8.18
N SER A 604 -6.25 -27.55 -7.04
CA SER A 604 -5.67 -27.04 -5.80
C SER A 604 -4.48 -27.89 -5.35
N ALA A 605 -4.57 -29.23 -5.47
CA ALA A 605 -3.45 -30.10 -5.18
C ALA A 605 -2.26 -29.87 -6.15
N ASP A 606 -2.52 -29.74 -7.44
CA ASP A 606 -1.51 -29.50 -8.47
C ASP A 606 -0.78 -28.15 -8.28
N TYR A 607 -1.52 -27.07 -8.09
CA TYR A 607 -0.95 -25.74 -7.81
C TYR A 607 -0.13 -25.72 -6.51
N ARG A 608 -0.62 -26.36 -5.44
CA ARG A 608 0.12 -26.42 -4.17
C ARG A 608 1.38 -27.29 -4.26
N ALA A 609 1.31 -28.42 -4.96
CA ALA A 609 2.45 -29.33 -5.12
C ALA A 609 3.59 -28.70 -5.95
N ASN A 610 3.27 -27.77 -6.84
CA ASN A 610 4.26 -27.07 -7.65
C ASN A 610 4.66 -25.70 -7.09
N LEU A 611 4.05 -25.24 -5.98
CA LEU A 611 4.23 -23.88 -5.46
C LEU A 611 5.71 -23.54 -5.20
N ASP A 612 6.41 -24.41 -4.49
CA ASP A 612 7.82 -24.20 -4.12
C ASP A 612 8.71 -24.07 -5.36
N HIS A 613 8.42 -24.83 -6.41
CA HIS A 613 9.16 -24.74 -7.67
C HIS A 613 8.82 -23.44 -8.44
N ILE A 614 7.53 -23.09 -8.59
CA ILE A 614 7.14 -21.92 -9.38
C ILE A 614 7.58 -20.58 -8.77
N VAL A 615 7.86 -20.54 -7.47
CA VAL A 615 8.32 -19.31 -6.80
C VAL A 615 9.78 -19.37 -6.36
N SER A 616 10.49 -20.44 -6.72
CA SER A 616 11.90 -20.59 -6.37
C SER A 616 12.76 -19.53 -7.05
N ALA A 617 13.88 -19.21 -6.42
CA ALA A 617 14.87 -18.29 -6.98
C ALA A 617 15.38 -18.80 -8.33
N GLU A 618 15.61 -20.11 -8.46
CA GLU A 618 16.11 -20.77 -9.67
C GLU A 618 15.13 -20.63 -10.85
N THR A 619 13.85 -20.96 -10.65
CA THR A 619 12.86 -20.87 -11.73
C THR A 619 12.64 -19.43 -12.20
N TRP A 620 12.69 -18.47 -11.27
CA TRP A 620 12.68 -17.04 -11.62
C TRP A 620 13.95 -16.61 -12.34
N ALA A 621 15.12 -17.07 -11.91
CA ALA A 621 16.39 -16.76 -12.57
C ALA A 621 16.38 -17.25 -14.02
N ASP A 622 15.91 -18.48 -14.26
CA ASP A 622 15.74 -19.03 -15.61
C ASP A 622 14.80 -18.17 -16.47
N THR A 623 13.66 -17.77 -15.90
CA THR A 623 12.64 -16.95 -16.58
C THR A 623 13.16 -15.55 -16.97
N LEU A 624 13.99 -14.99 -16.08
CA LEU A 624 14.60 -13.67 -16.24
C LEU A 624 15.91 -13.74 -17.06
N GLY A 625 16.47 -14.93 -17.29
CA GLY A 625 17.75 -15.12 -17.96
C GLY A 625 18.93 -14.64 -17.11
N VAL A 626 18.89 -14.89 -15.80
CA VAL A 626 19.85 -14.41 -14.81
C VAL A 626 20.70 -15.58 -14.29
N ASP A 627 22.02 -15.39 -14.26
CA ASP A 627 22.94 -16.34 -13.63
C ASP A 627 23.12 -16.00 -12.15
N LEU A 628 22.63 -16.89 -11.27
CA LEU A 628 22.73 -16.73 -9.82
C LEU A 628 24.17 -16.81 -9.31
N ASN A 629 25.04 -17.57 -9.97
CA ASN A 629 26.45 -17.65 -9.57
C ASN A 629 27.16 -16.33 -9.83
N ALA A 630 26.86 -15.68 -10.96
CA ALA A 630 27.41 -14.36 -11.26
C ALA A 630 27.01 -13.30 -10.21
N ILE A 631 25.77 -13.34 -9.69
CA ILE A 631 25.35 -12.44 -8.61
C ILE A 631 26.14 -12.71 -7.33
N ARG A 632 26.31 -13.99 -6.96
CA ARG A 632 27.06 -14.39 -5.75
C ARG A 632 28.53 -14.02 -5.85
N GLU A 633 29.18 -14.29 -6.98
CA GLU A 633 30.58 -13.97 -7.22
C GLU A 633 30.83 -12.46 -7.14
N LYS A 634 29.93 -11.66 -7.71
CA LYS A 634 29.99 -10.20 -7.62
C LYS A 634 29.82 -9.73 -6.17
N ALA A 635 28.88 -10.29 -5.42
CA ALA A 635 28.68 -9.94 -4.00
C ALA A 635 29.94 -10.21 -3.16
N VAL A 636 30.61 -11.35 -3.39
CA VAL A 636 31.88 -11.68 -2.70
C VAL A 636 32.98 -10.69 -3.06
N ALA A 637 33.09 -10.31 -4.34
CA ALA A 637 34.08 -9.33 -4.79
C ALA A 637 33.83 -7.93 -4.20
N ASP A 638 32.57 -7.49 -4.16
CA ASP A 638 32.18 -6.19 -3.60
C ASP A 638 32.47 -6.14 -2.09
N ALA A 639 32.18 -7.23 -1.35
CA ALA A 639 32.48 -7.34 0.07
C ALA A 639 34.00 -7.33 0.37
N ALA A 640 34.80 -7.98 -0.47
CA ALA A 640 36.26 -7.95 -0.36
C ALA A 640 36.81 -6.52 -0.59
N ALA A 641 36.31 -5.82 -1.63
CA ALA A 641 36.72 -4.46 -1.92
C ALA A 641 36.34 -3.46 -0.81
N ALA A 642 35.17 -3.63 -0.18
CA ALA A 642 34.76 -2.81 0.97
C ALA A 642 35.67 -3.03 2.18
N THR A 643 36.07 -4.28 2.44
CA THR A 643 37.00 -4.63 3.53
C THR A 643 38.38 -4.01 3.28
N ASP A 644 38.89 -4.07 2.04
CA ASP A 644 40.17 -3.45 1.68
C ASP A 644 40.14 -1.91 1.79
N ALA A 645 39.01 -1.29 1.46
CA ALA A 645 38.81 0.15 1.63
C ALA A 645 38.78 0.58 3.11
N GLU A 646 38.12 -0.19 4.00
CA GLU A 646 38.17 0.05 5.44
C GLU A 646 39.58 -0.16 6.02
N THR A 647 40.31 -1.15 5.50
CA THR A 647 41.68 -1.45 5.95
C THR A 647 42.68 -0.35 5.55
N GLN A 648 42.43 0.37 4.45
CA GLN A 648 43.24 1.53 4.02
C GLN A 648 42.92 2.83 4.78
N VAL A 649 41.80 2.90 5.54
CA VAL A 649 41.36 4.10 6.27
C VAL A 649 41.81 4.08 7.75
N VAL A 650 42.46 3.01 8.23
CA VAL A 650 43.11 3.02 9.56
C VAL A 650 44.55 3.57 9.45
N PRO A 651 44.87 4.79 9.92
CA PRO A 651 46.26 5.21 9.94
C PRO A 651 46.99 4.42 11.03
N ALA A 652 48.14 3.87 10.66
CA ALA A 652 49.09 3.28 11.58
C ALA A 652 49.48 4.29 12.69
N VAL A 653 48.84 4.21 13.85
CA VAL A 653 49.36 4.80 15.08
C VAL A 653 50.49 3.92 15.57
N VAL A 654 51.68 4.12 14.99
CA VAL A 654 52.93 3.61 15.55
C VAL A 654 53.17 4.36 16.86
N ALA A 655 52.93 3.68 17.98
CA ALA A 655 53.27 4.16 19.31
C ALA A 655 54.78 4.42 19.40
N LYS A 656 55.17 5.70 19.46
CA LYS A 656 56.52 6.10 19.90
C LYS A 656 56.66 5.79 21.40
N PRO A 657 57.75 5.14 21.86
CA PRO A 657 57.94 4.85 23.27
C PRO A 657 58.24 6.13 24.05
N ARG A 658 57.46 6.37 25.12
CA ARG A 658 57.66 7.45 26.09
C ARG A 658 59.06 7.36 26.73
N ALA A 659 59.82 8.45 26.64
CA ALA A 659 61.07 8.63 27.36
C ALA A 659 60.86 8.62 28.89
N LYS A 660 61.61 7.77 29.59
CA LYS A 660 61.65 7.66 31.05
C LYS A 660 62.24 8.93 31.67
N ARG A 661 61.47 9.62 32.52
CA ARG A 661 61.99 10.57 33.52
C ARG A 661 62.71 9.76 34.62
N ARG A 662 63.99 10.06 34.84
CA ARG A 662 64.77 9.64 36.01
C ARG A 662 64.27 10.36 37.28
N PRO A 663 64.09 9.67 38.42
CA PRO A 663 64.19 10.30 39.73
C PRO A 663 65.61 10.16 40.28
N ALA A 664 66.03 11.19 41.01
CA ALA A 664 67.31 11.27 41.70
C ALA A 664 67.40 10.24 42.84
N ALA A 665 68.56 9.63 42.99
CA ALA A 665 68.89 8.72 44.07
C ALA A 665 69.26 9.51 45.33
N THR A 666 68.62 9.21 46.45
CA THR A 666 69.14 9.49 47.79
C THR A 666 69.18 8.17 48.55
N LYS A 667 70.38 7.71 48.88
CA LYS A 667 70.64 6.53 49.71
C LYS A 667 70.28 6.85 51.16
N ALA A 668 69.40 6.06 51.77
CA ALA A 668 69.37 5.86 53.21
C ALA A 668 69.07 4.37 53.49
N THR A 669 70.04 3.75 54.14
CA THR A 669 70.12 2.37 54.63
C THR A 669 69.21 2.17 55.84
N GLN A 670 68.39 1.11 55.87
CA GLN A 670 68.20 0.27 57.07
C GLN A 670 67.44 -1.05 56.78
N LYS A 671 67.94 -2.10 57.46
CA LYS A 671 67.66 -3.55 57.47
C LYS A 671 66.19 -4.00 57.48
N PRO A 672 65.90 -5.23 56.99
CA PRO A 672 64.74 -6.00 57.40
C PRO A 672 65.05 -6.94 58.58
N LEU A 673 64.09 -7.08 59.48
CA LEU A 673 63.95 -8.22 60.40
C LEU A 673 62.78 -9.05 59.89
N ALA A 674 63.03 -10.27 59.46
CA ALA A 674 62.13 -11.40 59.63
C ALA A 674 62.97 -12.68 59.52
N GLN A 675 62.86 -13.50 60.56
CA GLN A 675 63.32 -14.88 60.60
C GLN A 675 62.41 -15.76 59.73
N ASP A 676 63.02 -16.85 59.26
CA ASP A 676 62.51 -18.06 58.61
C ASP A 676 62.04 -17.99 57.15
#